data_AF-A0A0C1NSW8-F1
#
_entry.id   AF-A0A0C1NSW8-F1
#
_cell.length_a   1.000
_cell.length_b   1.000
_cell.length_c   1.000
_cell.angle_alpha   90.00
_cell.angle_beta   90.00
_cell.angle_gamma   90.00
#
_symmetry.space_group_name_H-M   'P 1'
#
loop_
_entity.id
_entity.type
_entity.pdbx_description
1 polymer ?
#
loop_
_entity_poly.entity_id
_entity_poly.type
_entity_poly.pdbx_seq_one_letter_code
_entity_poly.pdbx_strand_id
1 'polypeptide(L)'
;MKKFIIVVVSIIYSFLSANLLFAATYNQSDLTGTWQIHEIKTGSSNKWIRMVAAFDSSGSLTAASSCLDSNGDTTCPAAGSITATINENGVVTISGAGTTDTDTHYTMAANKKLMAGTGTNGTSYFMNIMQKAGASYTPGNVASQNLVYHQLRVGKDDTWIRGEGYTDASGVLWISEINALGTNNPVTNMGVTVSVDANGVVTAPGVTNFHGFLSDDLKTIVATHGDATEGYHLMIIQITGQIYPVGTLPAGTSTAHMLGTGAAAFWIHYANMVNSSGVMKFSQWTGSNGSTAPAEPMTGYLEALGTIMIDGNPTYHGQVSHDGTFTVGTQTKQIGPSSYVYMLNVAARSASDFTFDVANVYYSDAVRTINNYDFSAGGRSGDFITIPAAFVTTTDGLDYAYGLFPGSENLSLGWDGPVAGSVATVGTLRGDDNGAAIIATTTDPDPLTAQTAWDYKIRLQNFGVTDNVSDRIVYVGMGSDVSGDQPTIQVWWLADGNLGLRAVIGEDDDPLWITPTPVLLGLQLPASTVLDLRVENTGSAINFFYTLNGGSETLIGTFGSGDGYVANNYKGFPALFPFVNLEIEDPFEVYSFHQNNTYGNRYYANVMVDDPDAIYNNVYAEITNGCGTLTSTALNYSNARWDLPEGVFLSETNMPVCYPIFKITADPDSTPGNGNEIVVHRAINHYVADFATNLQPAGTITGPPTFSWTGIAGAERYWVQISESLDNPYPFIWGEGVDAPTTTIDYSGPALTRGTTYYYAVNSNIGNGSSIAEGSFTYLPPISLYAHFTDSGIWQWSGSDWNQLTASNPTSMVASGTTLYGTFGSNGIWQWNGTDWNQLTTSNPEAIIVSGTTLYGDFGGNGVWKWESSSWNQLTASNPTSMVASGTSLYGTFGSNGIWQWNGSAWSQLTPSNPEAIVVSGTTLYGDFGENGVWKWESSSWNQLTASNPVNMLASGTTLYGTFGSNGIWEWNGSAWSQLTPSNPEAIVASGSTLYGDFGSGGIWQWTGSSWSQISANNPVNMVTGN
;
A
#
# COMPACT_ATOMS: atom_id res chain seq x y z
N MET A 1 -30.49 12.22 43.40
CA MET A 1 -31.58 11.26 43.67
C MET A 1 -32.50 11.25 42.46
N LYS A 2 -32.54 10.12 41.75
CA LYS A 2 -33.60 9.57 40.87
C LYS A 2 -34.28 10.47 39.81
N LYS A 3 -34.50 10.04 38.57
CA LYS A 3 -34.02 8.98 37.65
C LYS A 3 -35.07 8.95 36.50
N PHE A 4 -34.62 8.46 35.34
CA PHE A 4 -35.34 7.81 34.22
C PHE A 4 -35.77 8.67 33.01
N ILE A 5 -35.61 8.28 31.72
CA ILE A 5 -34.74 7.34 30.95
C ILE A 5 -35.22 7.27 29.47
N ILE A 6 -34.29 7.24 28.48
CA ILE A 6 -34.28 6.48 27.18
C ILE A 6 -35.18 7.00 26.00
N VAL A 7 -34.83 7.07 24.68
CA VAL A 7 -33.92 6.37 23.70
C VAL A 7 -33.42 7.36 22.59
N VAL A 8 -32.12 7.25 22.21
CA VAL A 8 -31.40 7.17 20.89
C VAL A 8 -31.85 7.97 19.62
N VAL A 9 -30.89 8.66 18.95
CA VAL A 9 -30.37 8.49 17.55
C VAL A 9 -29.57 9.74 17.06
N SER A 10 -28.50 9.50 16.27
CA SER A 10 -27.60 10.39 15.46
C SER A 10 -26.28 10.81 16.14
N ILE A 11 -25.13 10.10 16.06
CA ILE A 11 -24.34 9.48 14.96
C ILE A 11 -23.65 10.51 14.03
N ILE A 12 -22.33 10.61 14.21
CA ILE A 12 -21.21 10.83 13.24
C ILE A 12 -21.29 12.06 12.31
N TYR A 13 -20.42 13.04 12.55
CA TYR A 13 -19.96 14.01 11.55
C TYR A 13 -18.47 14.30 11.76
N SER A 14 -17.64 13.48 11.13
CA SER A 14 -16.25 13.78 10.77
C SER A 14 -15.77 12.64 9.87
N PHE A 15 -16.26 12.63 8.63
CA PHE A 15 -15.65 11.87 7.55
C PHE A 15 -14.69 12.78 6.80
N LEU A 16 -13.51 12.22 6.52
CA LEU A 16 -12.46 12.72 5.65
C LEU A 16 -13.03 13.42 4.40
N SER A 17 -12.55 14.63 4.12
CA SER A 17 -12.64 15.20 2.78
C SER A 17 -11.35 14.89 2.02
N ALA A 18 -11.13 13.60 1.75
CA ALA A 18 -10.38 13.17 0.57
C ALA A 18 -11.45 12.93 -0.50
N ASN A 19 -11.63 13.86 -1.43
CA ASN A 19 -12.44 13.61 -2.62
C ASN A 19 -11.64 12.66 -3.52
N LEU A 20 -11.64 11.36 -3.17
CA LEU A 20 -11.24 10.28 -4.05
C LEU A 20 -12.36 10.13 -5.08
N LEU A 21 -12.16 10.72 -6.26
CA LEU A 21 -12.96 10.41 -7.43
C LEU A 21 -12.58 9.01 -7.91
N PHE A 22 -13.43 8.02 -7.64
CA PHE A 22 -13.32 6.68 -8.21
C PHE A 22 -13.28 6.75 -9.75
N ALA A 23 -12.53 5.83 -10.38
CA ALA A 23 -12.50 5.66 -11.83
C ALA A 23 -13.91 5.36 -12.36
N ALA A 24 -14.51 6.32 -13.08
CA ALA A 24 -15.83 6.14 -13.68
C ALA A 24 -15.70 5.38 -15.01
N THR A 25 -15.84 4.05 -14.99
CA THR A 25 -16.17 3.29 -16.22
C THR A 25 -17.59 3.64 -16.66
N TYR A 26 -17.75 4.10 -17.90
CA TYR A 26 -19.06 4.49 -18.45
C TYR A 26 -19.75 3.29 -19.10
N ASN A 27 -20.98 3.05 -18.69
CA ASN A 27 -21.85 2.00 -19.23
C ASN A 27 -23.09 2.61 -19.87
N GLN A 28 -23.71 1.90 -20.81
CA GLN A 28 -24.94 2.36 -21.47
C GLN A 28 -26.06 2.72 -20.47
N SER A 29 -26.13 2.04 -19.34
CA SER A 29 -27.08 2.32 -18.25
C SER A 29 -26.84 3.64 -17.53
N ASP A 30 -25.67 4.27 -17.64
CA ASP A 30 -25.38 5.56 -16.99
C ASP A 30 -26.20 6.71 -17.59
N LEU A 31 -26.69 6.55 -18.82
CA LEU A 31 -27.63 7.48 -19.47
C LEU A 31 -29.03 7.42 -18.84
N THR A 32 -29.39 6.33 -18.14
CA THR A 32 -30.73 6.14 -17.55
C THR A 32 -31.08 7.27 -16.60
N GLY A 33 -32.28 7.82 -16.73
CA GLY A 33 -32.82 8.82 -15.81
C GLY A 33 -33.37 10.06 -16.53
N THR A 34 -33.75 11.05 -15.73
CA THR A 34 -34.28 12.33 -16.21
C THR A 34 -33.18 13.38 -16.28
N TRP A 35 -33.06 14.04 -17.41
CA TRP A 35 -32.06 15.04 -17.74
C TRP A 35 -32.72 16.37 -18.07
N GLN A 36 -32.20 17.43 -17.47
CA GLN A 36 -32.58 18.83 -17.68
C GLN A 36 -31.59 19.43 -18.65
N ILE A 37 -32.09 19.96 -19.75
CA ILE A 37 -31.27 20.34 -20.90
C ILE A 37 -31.43 21.83 -21.13
N HIS A 38 -30.29 22.52 -21.17
CA HIS A 38 -30.20 23.94 -21.49
C HIS A 38 -29.24 24.12 -22.67
N GLU A 39 -29.73 24.78 -23.70
CA GLU A 39 -28.98 25.00 -24.93
C GLU A 39 -28.95 26.48 -25.31
N ILE A 40 -27.84 26.91 -25.89
CA ILE A 40 -27.68 28.20 -26.53
C ILE A 40 -27.25 28.03 -27.98
N LYS A 41 -27.89 28.77 -28.89
CA LYS A 41 -27.56 28.81 -30.31
C LYS A 41 -26.99 30.16 -30.69
N THR A 42 -25.96 30.15 -31.52
CA THR A 42 -25.33 31.32 -32.12
C THR A 42 -25.20 31.15 -33.64
N GLY A 43 -25.33 32.23 -34.41
CA GLY A 43 -25.20 32.23 -35.86
C GLY A 43 -26.41 32.88 -36.54
N SER A 44 -27.04 32.17 -37.48
CA SER A 44 -28.20 32.69 -38.21
C SER A 44 -29.49 32.74 -37.37
N SER A 45 -29.59 31.92 -36.31
CA SER A 45 -30.74 31.85 -35.41
C SER A 45 -30.26 31.81 -33.95
N ASN A 46 -30.08 33.00 -33.38
CA ASN A 46 -29.71 33.16 -31.97
C ASN A 46 -30.93 32.89 -31.09
N LYS A 47 -30.84 31.95 -30.15
CA LYS A 47 -31.89 31.61 -29.18
C LYS A 47 -31.35 30.70 -28.08
N TRP A 48 -32.06 30.64 -26.95
CA TRP A 48 -31.92 29.55 -25.99
C TRP A 48 -33.05 28.52 -26.15
N ILE A 49 -32.78 27.27 -25.79
CA ILE A 49 -33.76 26.17 -25.74
C ILE A 49 -33.64 25.45 -24.40
N ARG A 50 -34.77 24.99 -23.85
CA ARG A 50 -34.84 24.16 -22.64
C ARG A 50 -35.72 22.94 -22.88
N MET A 51 -35.38 21.80 -22.29
CA MET A 51 -36.27 20.64 -22.23
C MET A 51 -35.91 19.70 -21.08
N VAL A 52 -36.86 18.84 -20.71
CA VAL A 52 -36.66 17.69 -19.83
C VAL A 52 -36.75 16.42 -20.65
N ALA A 53 -35.71 15.59 -20.65
CA ALA A 53 -35.65 14.32 -21.39
C ALA A 53 -35.43 13.14 -20.43
N ALA A 54 -36.17 12.05 -20.59
CA ALA A 54 -36.00 10.83 -19.83
C ALA A 54 -35.50 9.69 -20.72
N PHE A 55 -34.40 9.05 -20.34
CA PHE A 55 -33.81 7.92 -21.06
C PHE A 55 -33.92 6.63 -20.25
N ASP A 56 -34.15 5.51 -20.94
CA ASP A 56 -34.06 4.17 -20.34
C ASP A 56 -32.62 3.62 -20.38
N SER A 57 -32.43 2.40 -19.87
CA SER A 57 -31.13 1.73 -19.81
C SER A 57 -30.54 1.34 -21.16
N SER A 58 -31.32 1.41 -22.24
CA SER A 58 -30.82 1.27 -23.62
C SER A 58 -30.42 2.61 -24.23
N GLY A 59 -30.64 3.73 -23.52
CA GLY A 59 -30.44 5.09 -24.01
C GLY A 59 -31.55 5.58 -24.94
N SER A 60 -32.70 4.91 -24.99
CA SER A 60 -33.85 5.37 -25.78
C SER A 60 -34.63 6.45 -25.01
N LEU A 61 -35.04 7.51 -25.71
CA LEU A 61 -35.88 8.56 -25.15
C LEU A 61 -37.28 8.01 -24.82
N THR A 62 -37.62 7.91 -23.55
CA THR A 62 -38.92 7.40 -23.09
C THR A 62 -39.96 8.51 -22.93
N ALA A 63 -39.53 9.72 -22.59
CA ALA A 63 -40.40 10.89 -22.46
C ALA A 63 -39.60 12.18 -22.66
N ALA A 64 -40.23 13.19 -23.25
CA ALA A 64 -39.74 14.57 -23.27
C ALA A 64 -40.87 15.52 -22.81
N SER A 65 -40.51 16.53 -22.03
CA SER A 65 -41.47 17.49 -21.45
C SER A 65 -40.82 18.85 -21.21
N SER A 66 -41.64 19.86 -20.86
CA SER A 66 -41.19 21.22 -20.55
C SER A 66 -40.32 21.85 -21.64
N CYS A 67 -40.55 21.48 -22.91
CA CYS A 67 -39.82 22.05 -24.04
C CYS A 67 -40.24 23.50 -24.20
N LEU A 68 -39.27 24.39 -24.31
CA LEU A 68 -39.48 25.81 -24.54
C LEU A 68 -38.25 26.42 -25.21
N ASP A 69 -38.44 27.15 -26.30
CA ASP A 69 -37.42 28.05 -26.83
C ASP A 69 -37.78 29.53 -26.58
N SER A 70 -36.79 30.40 -26.80
CA SER A 70 -36.97 31.84 -26.60
C SER A 70 -37.96 32.52 -27.56
N ASN A 71 -38.46 31.81 -28.59
CA ASN A 71 -39.54 32.27 -29.47
C ASN A 71 -40.93 31.79 -29.02
N GLY A 72 -40.98 30.99 -27.95
CA GLY A 72 -42.21 30.41 -27.42
C GLY A 72 -42.61 29.08 -28.07
N ASP A 73 -41.72 28.43 -28.82
CA ASP A 73 -41.97 27.08 -29.32
C ASP A 73 -41.92 26.08 -28.16
N THR A 74 -42.98 25.29 -27.99
CA THR A 74 -43.11 24.28 -26.93
C THR A 74 -43.07 22.84 -27.45
N THR A 75 -42.60 22.63 -28.68
CA THR A 75 -42.61 21.32 -29.33
C THR A 75 -41.54 20.40 -28.73
N CYS A 76 -41.95 19.22 -28.23
CA CYS A 76 -41.04 18.19 -27.73
C CYS A 76 -40.84 17.04 -28.73
N PRO A 77 -39.65 16.40 -28.75
CA PRO A 77 -39.45 15.14 -29.46
C PRO A 77 -40.38 14.03 -28.95
N ALA A 78 -40.85 13.16 -29.85
CA ALA A 78 -41.69 12.03 -29.48
C ALA A 78 -40.88 10.94 -28.77
N ALA A 79 -41.50 10.18 -27.85
CA ALA A 79 -40.88 8.99 -27.27
C ALA A 79 -40.42 8.01 -28.36
N GLY A 80 -39.24 7.42 -28.20
CA GLY A 80 -38.59 6.53 -29.16
C GLY A 80 -37.98 7.23 -30.38
N SER A 81 -38.07 8.56 -30.50
CA SER A 81 -37.53 9.29 -31.66
C SER A 81 -36.04 9.60 -31.58
N ILE A 82 -35.45 9.50 -30.39
CA ILE A 82 -34.04 9.79 -30.11
C ILE A 82 -33.44 8.61 -29.34
N THR A 83 -32.21 8.23 -29.70
CA THR A 83 -31.36 7.25 -29.01
C THR A 83 -30.01 7.88 -28.70
N ALA A 84 -29.60 7.85 -27.44
CA ALA A 84 -28.27 8.22 -26.98
C ALA A 84 -27.45 6.95 -26.70
N THR A 85 -26.23 6.86 -27.24
CA THR A 85 -25.31 5.74 -27.00
C THR A 85 -24.02 6.27 -26.39
N ILE A 86 -23.50 5.64 -25.34
CA ILE A 86 -22.26 6.05 -24.66
C ILE A 86 -21.21 4.95 -24.79
N ASN A 87 -19.97 5.35 -25.07
CA ASN A 87 -18.83 4.42 -25.05
C ASN A 87 -18.10 4.46 -23.70
N GLU A 88 -17.12 3.56 -23.54
CA GLU A 88 -16.31 3.44 -22.33
C GLU A 88 -15.52 4.70 -21.94
N ASN A 89 -15.27 5.61 -22.90
CA ASN A 89 -14.58 6.88 -22.69
C ASN A 89 -15.54 8.04 -22.35
N GLY A 90 -16.82 7.75 -22.12
CA GLY A 90 -17.84 8.75 -21.81
C GLY A 90 -18.31 9.59 -23.00
N VAL A 91 -17.92 9.24 -24.24
CA VAL A 91 -18.38 9.91 -25.45
C VAL A 91 -19.80 9.46 -25.76
N VAL A 92 -20.71 10.42 -25.92
CA VAL A 92 -22.12 10.19 -26.18
C VAL A 92 -22.45 10.55 -27.62
N THR A 93 -23.10 9.64 -28.33
CA THR A 93 -23.65 9.87 -29.68
C THR A 93 -25.16 9.93 -29.59
N ILE A 94 -25.76 11.00 -30.12
CA ILE A 94 -27.22 11.18 -30.17
C ILE A 94 -27.68 10.96 -31.62
N SER A 95 -28.69 10.12 -31.83
CA SER A 95 -29.21 9.79 -33.15
C SER A 95 -30.73 9.62 -33.15
N GLY A 96 -31.36 9.63 -34.33
CA GLY A 96 -32.78 9.35 -34.51
C GLY A 96 -33.58 10.45 -35.22
N ALA A 97 -34.82 10.13 -35.59
CA ALA A 97 -35.70 11.00 -36.39
C ALA A 97 -36.18 12.26 -35.64
N GLY A 98 -35.93 12.35 -34.33
CA GLY A 98 -36.19 13.55 -33.51
C GLY A 98 -35.07 14.59 -33.56
N THR A 99 -33.96 14.34 -34.27
CA THR A 99 -32.80 15.23 -34.33
C THR A 99 -32.75 15.98 -35.66
N THR A 100 -32.50 17.29 -35.64
CA THR A 100 -32.20 18.10 -36.84
C THR A 100 -30.76 18.63 -36.84
N ASP A 101 -30.02 18.28 -35.79
CA ASP A 101 -28.64 18.65 -35.59
C ASP A 101 -27.71 17.69 -36.34
N THR A 102 -26.60 18.24 -36.79
CA THR A 102 -25.57 17.55 -37.55
C THR A 102 -24.22 17.84 -36.91
N ASP A 103 -23.27 16.92 -37.06
CA ASP A 103 -21.90 17.09 -36.55
C ASP A 103 -21.89 17.43 -35.06
N THR A 104 -22.54 16.57 -34.27
CA THR A 104 -22.72 16.74 -32.84
C THR A 104 -21.69 15.94 -32.05
N HIS A 105 -21.14 16.54 -31.00
CA HIS A 105 -20.19 15.93 -30.10
C HIS A 105 -20.70 16.10 -28.67
N TYR A 106 -20.81 15.00 -27.91
CA TYR A 106 -21.21 15.03 -26.51
C TYR A 106 -20.27 14.18 -25.66
N THR A 107 -20.08 14.62 -24.41
CA THR A 107 -19.31 13.86 -23.41
C THR A 107 -19.97 13.96 -22.05
N MET A 108 -19.97 12.85 -21.32
CA MET A 108 -20.40 12.78 -19.92
C MET A 108 -19.21 13.05 -18.98
N ALA A 109 -19.45 13.82 -17.92
CA ALA A 109 -18.47 14.02 -16.84
C ALA A 109 -18.37 12.79 -15.95
N ALA A 110 -17.22 12.60 -15.28
CA ALA A 110 -16.94 11.43 -14.45
C ALA A 110 -17.95 11.19 -13.32
N ASN A 111 -18.63 12.23 -12.83
CA ASN A 111 -19.71 12.08 -11.84
C ASN A 111 -20.99 11.44 -12.41
N LYS A 112 -21.10 11.30 -13.74
CA LYS A 112 -22.28 10.78 -14.46
C LYS A 112 -23.56 11.60 -14.24
N LYS A 113 -23.40 12.86 -13.78
CA LYS A 113 -24.50 13.80 -13.49
C LYS A 113 -24.56 14.97 -14.46
N LEU A 114 -23.51 15.20 -15.25
CA LEU A 114 -23.46 16.27 -16.24
C LEU A 114 -22.99 15.74 -17.60
N MET A 115 -23.63 16.21 -18.66
CA MET A 115 -23.13 16.09 -20.03
C MET A 115 -22.99 17.46 -20.66
N ALA A 116 -21.94 17.63 -21.47
CA ALA A 116 -21.76 18.80 -22.31
C ALA A 116 -21.66 18.37 -23.77
N GLY A 117 -22.14 19.21 -24.67
CA GLY A 117 -21.97 18.96 -26.09
C GLY A 117 -22.05 20.21 -26.95
N THR A 118 -21.54 20.07 -28.16
CA THR A 118 -21.58 21.10 -29.21
C THR A 118 -22.01 20.49 -30.54
N GLY A 119 -22.53 21.32 -31.44
CA GLY A 119 -22.88 20.86 -32.78
C GLY A 119 -23.46 21.91 -33.71
N THR A 120 -23.87 21.46 -34.90
CA THR A 120 -24.36 22.31 -35.99
C THR A 120 -25.85 22.10 -36.25
N ASN A 121 -26.62 23.19 -36.31
CA ASN A 121 -28.01 23.19 -36.77
C ASN A 121 -28.13 24.13 -37.98
N GLY A 122 -28.08 23.56 -39.19
CA GLY A 122 -28.05 24.34 -40.43
C GLY A 122 -26.84 25.29 -40.48
N THR A 123 -27.08 26.59 -40.38
CA THR A 123 -26.03 27.64 -40.33
C THR A 123 -25.86 28.27 -38.94
N SER A 124 -26.43 27.64 -37.92
CA SER A 124 -26.25 27.99 -36.51
C SER A 124 -25.45 26.90 -35.79
N TYR A 125 -24.79 27.29 -34.71
CA TYR A 125 -23.94 26.45 -33.87
C TYR A 125 -24.46 26.50 -32.45
N PHE A 126 -24.33 25.40 -31.70
CA PHE A 126 -24.89 25.34 -30.36
C PHE A 126 -23.93 24.73 -29.34
N MET A 127 -24.16 25.07 -28.07
CA MET A 127 -23.68 24.37 -26.90
C MET A 127 -24.87 23.93 -26.07
N ASN A 128 -24.84 22.68 -25.64
CA ASN A 128 -25.88 22.02 -24.90
C ASN A 128 -25.28 21.48 -23.60
N ILE A 129 -25.91 21.79 -22.48
CA ILE A 129 -25.54 21.29 -21.16
C ILE A 129 -26.72 20.54 -20.57
N MET A 130 -26.48 19.30 -20.14
CA MET A 130 -27.49 18.41 -19.59
C MET A 130 -27.14 18.07 -18.14
N GLN A 131 -28.09 18.27 -17.23
CA GLN A 131 -27.95 17.92 -15.81
C GLN A 131 -28.91 16.81 -15.44
N LYS A 132 -28.41 15.76 -14.78
CA LYS A 132 -29.23 14.66 -14.28
C LYS A 132 -30.01 15.11 -13.05
N ALA A 133 -31.30 14.80 -13.02
CA ALA A 133 -32.17 15.01 -11.86
C ALA A 133 -32.12 13.79 -10.93
N GLY A 134 -32.19 14.02 -9.61
CA GLY A 134 -32.18 12.92 -8.64
C GLY A 134 -32.15 13.34 -7.17
N ALA A 135 -31.84 14.59 -6.87
CA ALA A 135 -31.66 15.05 -5.51
C ALA A 135 -32.96 15.45 -4.81
N SER A 136 -32.87 15.60 -3.48
CA SER A 136 -33.89 16.26 -2.68
C SER A 136 -33.59 17.75 -2.56
N TYR A 137 -34.41 18.58 -3.20
CA TYR A 137 -34.19 20.02 -3.29
C TYR A 137 -34.94 20.80 -2.21
N THR A 138 -34.25 21.72 -1.56
CA THR A 138 -34.79 22.61 -0.52
C THR A 138 -34.31 24.05 -0.73
N PRO A 139 -35.08 25.06 -0.31
CA PRO A 139 -34.65 26.47 -0.45
C PRO A 139 -33.28 26.78 0.17
N GLY A 140 -32.89 26.03 1.21
CA GLY A 140 -31.56 26.18 1.85
C GLY A 140 -30.39 25.80 0.95
N ASN A 141 -30.61 25.05 -0.13
CA ASN A 141 -29.53 24.63 -1.04
C ASN A 141 -29.00 25.78 -1.91
N VAL A 142 -29.75 26.87 -2.07
CA VAL A 142 -29.32 28.06 -2.84
C VAL A 142 -29.19 29.32 -1.98
N ALA A 143 -29.53 29.26 -0.69
CA ALA A 143 -29.34 30.34 0.28
C ALA A 143 -27.99 30.20 1.01
N SER A 144 -27.40 31.33 1.42
CA SER A 144 -26.10 31.37 2.12
C SER A 144 -24.95 30.67 1.37
N GLN A 145 -24.96 30.73 0.03
CA GLN A 145 -23.95 30.06 -0.81
C GLN A 145 -22.98 31.07 -1.42
N ASN A 146 -21.68 30.77 -1.41
CA ASN A 146 -20.73 31.45 -2.28
C ASN A 146 -20.82 30.86 -3.69
N LEU A 147 -20.62 31.70 -4.71
CA LEU A 147 -20.74 31.26 -6.10
C LEU A 147 -19.81 32.01 -7.05
N VAL A 148 -19.47 31.31 -8.12
CA VAL A 148 -18.83 31.86 -9.32
C VAL A 148 -19.63 31.40 -10.53
N TYR A 149 -19.86 32.27 -11.51
CA TYR A 149 -20.52 31.86 -12.75
C TYR A 149 -19.81 32.35 -13.99
N HIS A 150 -20.04 31.59 -15.06
CA HIS A 150 -19.55 31.85 -16.40
C HIS A 150 -20.74 31.87 -17.34
N GLN A 151 -20.80 32.86 -18.21
CA GLN A 151 -21.95 33.07 -19.08
C GLN A 151 -21.50 33.47 -20.49
N LEU A 152 -22.21 32.96 -21.49
CA LEU A 152 -22.18 33.48 -22.86
C LEU A 152 -23.50 34.21 -23.16
N ARG A 153 -23.41 35.43 -23.71
CA ARG A 153 -24.55 36.17 -24.27
C ARG A 153 -24.43 36.25 -25.78
N VAL A 154 -25.54 36.00 -26.48
CA VAL A 154 -25.61 36.00 -27.95
C VAL A 154 -26.81 36.82 -28.46
N GLY A 155 -26.68 37.40 -29.66
CA GLY A 155 -27.78 37.99 -30.42
C GLY A 155 -28.12 39.45 -30.15
N LYS A 156 -27.31 40.12 -29.31
CA LYS A 156 -27.39 41.58 -29.09
C LYS A 156 -25.99 42.18 -29.13
N ASP A 157 -25.35 42.27 -27.97
CA ASP A 157 -23.95 42.57 -27.78
C ASP A 157 -23.27 41.30 -27.28
N ASP A 158 -22.87 40.49 -28.26
CA ASP A 158 -22.18 39.23 -28.06
C ASP A 158 -21.01 39.44 -27.11
N THR A 159 -20.97 38.69 -26.01
CA THR A 159 -19.94 38.81 -24.98
C THR A 159 -19.96 37.60 -24.06
N TRP A 160 -18.92 37.45 -23.25
CA TRP A 160 -18.94 36.58 -22.08
C TRP A 160 -18.90 37.41 -20.80
N ILE A 161 -19.44 36.85 -19.72
CA ILE A 161 -19.44 37.45 -18.38
C ILE A 161 -18.97 36.39 -17.38
N ARG A 162 -18.00 36.76 -16.53
CA ARG A 162 -17.62 36.03 -15.31
C ARG A 162 -18.13 36.82 -14.12
N GLY A 163 -18.90 36.20 -13.24
CA GLY A 163 -19.30 36.81 -11.97
C GLY A 163 -18.88 36.00 -10.76
N GLU A 164 -18.70 36.69 -9.64
CA GLU A 164 -18.33 36.10 -8.36
C GLU A 164 -19.07 36.83 -7.23
N GLY A 165 -19.59 36.06 -6.28
CA GLY A 165 -20.46 36.60 -5.25
C GLY A 165 -21.03 35.54 -4.31
N TYR A 166 -22.16 35.87 -3.69
CA TYR A 166 -22.86 34.99 -2.76
C TYR A 166 -24.37 35.27 -2.71
N THR A 167 -25.13 34.31 -2.20
CA THR A 167 -26.50 34.51 -1.74
C THR A 167 -26.53 34.66 -0.23
N ASP A 168 -27.34 35.59 0.29
CA ASP A 168 -27.53 35.72 1.74
C ASP A 168 -28.51 34.66 2.29
N ALA A 169 -28.81 34.73 3.60
CA ALA A 169 -29.72 33.79 4.27
C ALA A 169 -31.16 33.84 3.74
N SER A 170 -31.54 34.92 3.04
CA SER A 170 -32.85 35.06 2.38
C SER A 170 -32.78 34.71 0.89
N GLY A 171 -31.62 34.27 0.38
CA GLY A 171 -31.38 33.97 -1.03
C GLY A 171 -31.13 35.20 -1.91
N VAL A 172 -30.93 36.39 -1.34
CA VAL A 172 -30.67 37.61 -2.13
C VAL A 172 -29.25 37.56 -2.68
N LEU A 173 -29.12 37.85 -3.98
CA LEU A 173 -27.87 37.74 -4.72
C LEU A 173 -27.00 39.01 -4.62
N TRP A 174 -25.73 38.82 -4.28
CA TRP A 174 -24.68 39.83 -4.24
C TRP A 174 -23.54 39.41 -5.15
N ILE A 175 -23.29 40.12 -6.24
CA ILE A 175 -22.29 39.72 -7.25
C ILE A 175 -21.43 40.90 -7.71
N SER A 176 -20.19 40.58 -8.05
CA SER A 176 -19.30 41.37 -8.89
C SER A 176 -19.18 40.71 -10.26
N GLU A 177 -18.97 41.50 -11.31
CA GLU A 177 -18.89 41.00 -12.68
C GLU A 177 -17.69 41.57 -13.41
N ILE A 178 -17.12 40.72 -14.27
CA ILE A 178 -16.12 41.07 -15.27
C ILE A 178 -16.67 40.64 -16.63
N ASN A 179 -16.65 41.55 -17.60
CA ASN A 179 -17.04 41.26 -18.98
C ASN A 179 -15.83 41.18 -19.90
N ALA A 180 -16.06 40.80 -21.16
CA ALA A 180 -14.99 40.66 -22.17
C ALA A 180 -14.20 41.96 -22.49
N LEU A 181 -14.65 43.13 -22.00
CA LEU A 181 -13.93 44.41 -22.11
C LEU A 181 -13.04 44.71 -20.91
N GLY A 182 -12.98 43.81 -19.91
CA GLY A 182 -12.23 44.02 -18.66
C GLY A 182 -12.87 45.04 -17.72
N THR A 183 -14.16 45.34 -17.90
CA THR A 183 -14.89 46.24 -16.99
C THR A 183 -15.25 45.48 -15.72
N ASN A 184 -14.65 45.86 -14.59
CA ASN A 184 -14.92 45.26 -13.28
C ASN A 184 -15.99 46.07 -12.55
N ASN A 185 -17.15 45.46 -12.33
CA ASN A 185 -18.19 46.03 -11.48
C ASN A 185 -17.98 45.56 -10.03
N PRO A 186 -18.02 46.47 -9.02
CA PRO A 186 -17.90 46.07 -7.63
C PRO A 186 -19.07 45.19 -7.20
N VAL A 187 -18.90 44.44 -6.10
CA VAL A 187 -19.99 43.61 -5.54
C VAL A 187 -21.19 44.50 -5.22
N THR A 188 -22.34 44.21 -5.84
CA THR A 188 -23.58 44.94 -5.65
C THR A 188 -24.72 44.01 -5.30
N ASN A 189 -25.66 44.50 -4.48
CA ASN A 189 -26.92 43.81 -4.24
C ASN A 189 -27.78 43.94 -5.49
N MET A 190 -28.10 42.80 -6.11
CA MET A 190 -28.87 42.77 -7.35
C MET A 190 -30.37 43.01 -7.12
N GLY A 191 -30.84 42.96 -5.88
CA GLY A 191 -32.26 43.00 -5.54
C GLY A 191 -33.05 41.78 -6.05
N VAL A 192 -32.34 40.73 -6.44
CA VAL A 192 -32.87 39.48 -6.99
C VAL A 192 -32.72 38.38 -5.94
N THR A 193 -33.80 37.64 -5.69
CA THR A 193 -33.79 36.48 -4.79
C THR A 193 -33.73 35.20 -5.62
N VAL A 194 -32.68 34.41 -5.44
CA VAL A 194 -32.55 33.09 -6.05
C VAL A 194 -33.29 32.07 -5.18
N SER A 195 -34.13 31.23 -5.80
CA SER A 195 -34.86 30.17 -5.11
C SER A 195 -34.87 28.88 -5.91
N VAL A 196 -34.99 27.74 -5.23
CA VAL A 196 -35.10 26.40 -5.85
C VAL A 196 -36.38 25.72 -5.38
N ASP A 197 -37.11 25.10 -6.31
CA ASP A 197 -38.31 24.32 -6.01
C ASP A 197 -37.99 22.84 -5.73
N ALA A 198 -39.01 22.06 -5.36
CA ALA A 198 -38.86 20.64 -5.04
C ALA A 198 -38.46 19.77 -6.25
N ASN A 199 -38.57 20.30 -7.47
CA ASN A 199 -38.16 19.62 -8.70
C ASN A 199 -36.75 20.04 -9.13
N GLY A 200 -36.06 20.88 -8.36
CA GLY A 200 -34.71 21.37 -8.68
C GLY A 200 -34.69 22.58 -9.61
N VAL A 201 -35.84 23.15 -9.96
CA VAL A 201 -35.92 24.34 -10.82
C VAL A 201 -35.52 25.57 -10.02
N VAL A 202 -34.51 26.27 -10.52
CA VAL A 202 -34.00 27.52 -9.94
C VAL A 202 -34.63 28.70 -10.63
N THR A 203 -35.19 29.63 -9.85
CA THR A 203 -35.77 30.88 -10.36
C THR A 203 -35.11 32.10 -9.75
N ALA A 204 -35.06 33.18 -10.52
CA ALA A 204 -34.50 34.47 -10.12
C ALA A 204 -35.47 35.59 -10.56
N PRO A 205 -36.54 35.84 -9.78
CA PRO A 205 -37.52 36.88 -10.12
C PRO A 205 -36.85 38.24 -10.23
N GLY A 206 -37.02 38.91 -11.37
CA GLY A 206 -36.32 40.14 -11.72
C GLY A 206 -35.32 39.98 -12.87
N VAL A 207 -34.99 38.75 -13.25
CA VAL A 207 -34.22 38.44 -14.46
C VAL A 207 -35.16 37.90 -15.54
N THR A 208 -35.15 38.52 -16.72
CA THR A 208 -36.06 38.20 -17.82
C THR A 208 -35.92 36.74 -18.27
N ASN A 209 -37.03 35.99 -18.25
CA ASN A 209 -37.08 34.58 -18.67
C ASN A 209 -36.07 33.64 -17.99
N PHE A 210 -35.61 33.95 -16.78
CA PHE A 210 -34.64 33.10 -16.08
C PHE A 210 -35.22 31.74 -15.69
N HIS A 211 -34.51 30.67 -16.03
CA HIS A 211 -34.80 29.32 -15.57
C HIS A 211 -33.50 28.54 -15.45
N GLY A 212 -33.15 28.20 -14.22
CA GLY A 212 -32.02 27.33 -13.90
C GLY A 212 -32.47 25.96 -13.45
N PHE A 213 -31.52 25.05 -13.37
CA PHE A 213 -31.69 23.76 -12.71
C PHE A 213 -30.51 23.48 -11.80
N LEU A 214 -30.77 23.07 -10.57
CA LEU A 214 -29.74 22.70 -9.60
C LEU A 214 -29.39 21.22 -9.80
N SER A 215 -28.11 20.93 -10.01
CA SER A 215 -27.59 19.58 -10.19
C SER A 215 -27.89 18.68 -8.99
N ASP A 216 -27.83 17.38 -9.24
CA ASP A 216 -28.01 16.32 -8.24
C ASP A 216 -27.06 16.42 -7.03
N ASP A 217 -25.83 16.88 -7.24
CA ASP A 217 -24.86 17.13 -6.16
C ASP A 217 -25.12 18.43 -5.37
N LEU A 218 -26.11 19.22 -5.80
CA LEU A 218 -26.46 20.53 -5.25
C LEU A 218 -25.35 21.58 -5.38
N LYS A 219 -24.41 21.42 -6.32
CA LYS A 219 -23.24 22.31 -6.47
C LYS A 219 -23.18 23.10 -7.77
N THR A 220 -23.95 22.73 -8.79
CA THR A 220 -23.95 23.40 -10.09
C THR A 220 -25.36 23.83 -10.48
N ILE A 221 -25.50 25.08 -10.93
CA ILE A 221 -26.74 25.55 -11.56
C ILE A 221 -26.45 25.86 -13.03
N VAL A 222 -27.18 25.24 -13.94
CA VAL A 222 -27.18 25.64 -15.35
C VAL A 222 -28.48 26.36 -15.64
N ALA A 223 -28.37 27.54 -16.25
CA ALA A 223 -29.51 28.39 -16.54
C ALA A 223 -29.41 28.99 -17.94
N THR A 224 -30.57 29.24 -18.53
CA THR A 224 -30.65 30.19 -19.65
C THR A 224 -31.60 31.32 -19.26
N HIS A 225 -31.49 32.45 -19.93
CA HIS A 225 -32.36 33.61 -19.72
C HIS A 225 -32.27 34.60 -20.88
N GLY A 226 -33.04 35.68 -20.77
CA GLY A 226 -33.07 36.79 -21.73
C GLY A 226 -34.00 36.57 -22.91
N ASP A 227 -33.98 37.54 -23.81
CA ASP A 227 -34.81 37.62 -25.01
C ASP A 227 -34.12 38.43 -26.12
N ALA A 228 -34.83 38.74 -27.20
CA ALA A 228 -34.28 39.53 -28.31
C ALA A 228 -33.82 40.95 -27.91
N THR A 229 -34.29 41.49 -26.78
CA THR A 229 -33.97 42.84 -26.30
C THR A 229 -32.77 42.87 -25.36
N GLU A 230 -32.56 41.81 -24.58
CA GLU A 230 -31.45 41.69 -23.60
C GLU A 230 -30.29 40.84 -24.11
N GLY A 231 -30.53 40.06 -25.18
CA GLY A 231 -29.65 38.97 -25.63
C GLY A 231 -30.08 37.65 -24.99
N TYR A 232 -29.64 36.54 -25.58
CA TYR A 232 -29.90 35.20 -25.07
C TYR A 232 -28.68 34.70 -24.32
N HIS A 233 -28.90 34.06 -23.17
CA HIS A 233 -27.82 33.70 -22.26
C HIS A 233 -27.83 32.22 -21.94
N LEU A 234 -26.64 31.61 -21.86
CA LEU A 234 -26.37 30.37 -21.12
C LEU A 234 -25.39 30.69 -20.00
N MET A 235 -25.75 30.31 -18.79
CA MET A 235 -25.02 30.57 -17.56
C MET A 235 -24.77 29.25 -16.83
N ILE A 236 -23.53 29.04 -16.39
CA ILE A 236 -23.13 27.91 -15.55
C ILE A 236 -22.58 28.51 -14.25
N ILE A 237 -23.27 28.24 -13.15
CA ILE A 237 -22.96 28.72 -11.80
C ILE A 237 -22.41 27.55 -10.99
N GLN A 238 -21.24 27.75 -10.39
CA GLN A 238 -20.62 26.85 -9.43
C GLN A 238 -20.83 27.40 -8.02
N ILE A 239 -21.40 26.61 -7.13
CA ILE A 239 -21.42 26.88 -5.69
C ILE A 239 -20.03 26.53 -5.15
N THR A 240 -19.31 27.55 -4.68
CA THR A 240 -17.92 27.44 -4.23
C THR A 240 -17.84 27.12 -2.73
N GLY A 241 -16.62 26.86 -2.24
CA GLY A 241 -16.36 26.45 -0.86
C GLY A 241 -15.56 25.15 -0.74
N GLN A 242 -15.36 24.45 -1.86
CA GLN A 242 -14.32 23.43 -1.96
C GLN A 242 -12.94 24.09 -1.99
N ILE A 243 -12.00 23.52 -1.25
CA ILE A 243 -10.59 23.89 -1.32
C ILE A 243 -9.85 22.91 -2.23
N TYR A 244 -9.12 23.42 -3.21
CA TYR A 244 -8.28 22.65 -4.12
C TYR A 244 -6.79 22.87 -3.81
N PRO A 245 -5.92 21.89 -4.12
CA PRO A 245 -4.49 22.11 -4.11
C PRO A 245 -4.10 23.27 -5.04
N VAL A 246 -3.40 24.26 -4.48
CA VAL A 246 -2.88 25.40 -5.24
C VAL A 246 -1.65 24.95 -6.01
N GLY A 247 -1.57 25.25 -7.30
CA GLY A 247 -0.40 24.91 -8.11
C GLY A 247 -0.71 24.81 -9.59
N THR A 248 -0.01 23.92 -10.28
CA THR A 248 -0.30 23.55 -11.67
C THR A 248 -1.67 22.89 -11.77
N LEU A 249 -2.33 23.04 -12.92
CA LEU A 249 -3.61 22.38 -13.16
C LEU A 249 -3.43 20.86 -13.02
N PRO A 250 -4.30 20.14 -12.27
CA PRO A 250 -4.11 18.72 -12.01
C PRO A 250 -4.01 17.89 -13.30
N ALA A 251 -3.10 16.92 -13.29
CA ALA A 251 -2.91 16.01 -14.40
C ALA A 251 -4.18 15.22 -14.73
N GLY A 252 -4.37 14.89 -16.01
CA GLY A 252 -5.48 14.07 -16.46
C GLY A 252 -6.01 14.47 -17.83
N THR A 253 -6.94 13.65 -18.30
CA THR A 253 -7.59 13.85 -19.60
C THR A 253 -8.98 14.43 -19.42
N SER A 254 -9.33 15.37 -20.28
CA SER A 254 -10.66 15.97 -20.35
C SER A 254 -11.09 16.11 -21.80
N THR A 255 -12.39 16.00 -22.05
CA THR A 255 -12.98 16.33 -23.35
C THR A 255 -13.70 17.67 -23.23
N ALA A 256 -13.32 18.60 -24.09
CA ALA A 256 -13.75 19.98 -24.03
C ALA A 256 -14.64 20.36 -25.21
N HIS A 257 -15.63 21.18 -24.88
CA HIS A 257 -16.64 21.73 -25.77
C HIS A 257 -16.59 23.25 -25.67
N MET A 258 -16.42 23.92 -26.81
CA MET A 258 -16.30 25.36 -26.87
C MET A 258 -17.29 25.93 -27.89
N LEU A 259 -17.98 27.00 -27.52
CA LEU A 259 -18.85 27.76 -28.43
C LEU A 259 -18.36 29.19 -28.53
N GLY A 260 -18.10 29.64 -29.76
CA GLY A 260 -17.68 30.99 -30.10
C GLY A 260 -18.79 31.81 -30.75
N THR A 261 -18.87 33.10 -30.39
CA THR A 261 -19.81 34.09 -30.95
C THR A 261 -19.11 35.45 -31.18
N GLY A 262 -19.79 36.42 -31.79
CA GLY A 262 -19.25 37.73 -32.14
C GLY A 262 -18.81 37.81 -33.60
N ALA A 263 -17.55 38.17 -33.86
CA ALA A 263 -17.03 38.33 -35.22
C ALA A 263 -17.04 37.04 -36.06
N ALA A 264 -17.12 35.88 -35.39
CA ALA A 264 -17.38 34.58 -36.00
C ALA A 264 -18.18 33.71 -35.04
N ALA A 265 -19.11 32.92 -35.57
CA ALA A 265 -19.84 31.91 -34.83
C ALA A 265 -19.29 30.52 -35.20
N PHE A 266 -18.98 29.68 -34.22
CA PHE A 266 -18.47 28.32 -34.43
C PHE A 266 -18.55 27.51 -33.15
N TRP A 267 -18.35 26.20 -33.25
CA TRP A 267 -18.02 25.34 -32.10
C TRP A 267 -16.69 24.63 -32.32
N ILE A 268 -16.07 24.20 -31.22
CA ILE A 268 -14.85 23.36 -31.20
C ILE A 268 -15.03 22.25 -30.16
N HIS A 269 -14.68 21.03 -30.56
CA HIS A 269 -14.55 19.84 -29.73
C HIS A 269 -13.10 19.37 -29.74
N TYR A 270 -12.52 19.07 -28.57
CA TYR A 270 -11.15 18.58 -28.48
C TYR A 270 -10.91 17.80 -27.19
N ALA A 271 -9.92 16.91 -27.21
CA ALA A 271 -9.36 16.31 -26.02
C ALA A 271 -8.23 17.19 -25.49
N ASN A 272 -8.17 17.35 -24.18
CA ASN A 272 -7.17 18.11 -23.45
C ASN A 272 -6.50 17.20 -22.41
N MET A 273 -5.21 16.96 -22.59
CA MET A 273 -4.37 16.20 -21.69
C MET A 273 -3.47 17.16 -20.92
N VAL A 274 -3.58 17.15 -19.61
CA VAL A 274 -2.77 17.95 -18.69
C VAL A 274 -1.73 17.02 -18.06
N ASN A 275 -0.45 17.36 -18.14
CA ASN A 275 0.60 16.60 -17.44
C ASN A 275 0.81 17.11 -15.99
N SER A 276 1.70 16.48 -15.23
CA SER A 276 2.00 16.86 -13.83
C SER A 276 2.46 18.31 -13.67
N SER A 277 3.17 18.85 -14.67
CA SER A 277 3.62 20.24 -14.70
C SER A 277 2.52 21.22 -15.14
N GLY A 278 1.27 20.78 -15.28
CA GLY A 278 0.14 21.61 -15.73
C GLY A 278 0.16 21.92 -17.23
N VAL A 279 1.08 21.34 -18.00
CA VAL A 279 1.19 21.56 -19.44
C VAL A 279 0.05 20.83 -20.16
N MET A 280 -0.69 21.61 -20.94
CA MET A 280 -1.89 21.22 -21.67
C MET A 280 -1.52 20.88 -23.12
N LYS A 281 -1.83 19.64 -23.53
CA LYS A 281 -1.74 19.17 -24.92
C LYS A 281 -3.13 18.92 -25.47
N PHE A 282 -3.41 19.52 -26.62
CA PHE A 282 -4.71 19.42 -27.28
C PHE A 282 -4.66 18.41 -28.44
N SER A 283 -5.61 17.48 -28.47
CA SER A 283 -5.74 16.49 -29.52
C SER A 283 -7.20 16.32 -29.95
N GLN A 284 -7.46 15.52 -30.99
CA GLN A 284 -8.81 15.31 -31.54
C GLN A 284 -9.56 16.61 -31.87
N TRP A 285 -8.81 17.67 -32.19
CA TRP A 285 -9.33 19.01 -32.41
C TRP A 285 -10.19 19.05 -33.66
N THR A 286 -11.48 19.33 -33.46
CA THR A 286 -12.48 19.41 -34.52
C THR A 286 -13.29 20.68 -34.29
N GLY A 287 -13.48 21.49 -35.32
CA GLY A 287 -14.29 22.71 -35.21
C GLY A 287 -14.98 23.04 -36.52
N SER A 288 -16.19 23.57 -36.44
CA SER A 288 -17.03 23.88 -37.60
C SER A 288 -16.46 24.98 -38.52
N ASN A 289 -15.42 25.69 -38.06
CA ASN A 289 -14.73 26.74 -38.80
C ASN A 289 -13.39 26.30 -39.41
N GLY A 290 -13.01 25.02 -39.28
CA GLY A 290 -11.71 24.52 -39.77
C GLY A 290 -10.49 25.04 -38.99
N SER A 291 -10.69 25.55 -37.77
CA SER A 291 -9.58 25.97 -36.90
C SER A 291 -8.73 24.77 -36.47
N THR A 292 -7.43 25.02 -36.27
CA THR A 292 -6.47 24.03 -35.76
C THR A 292 -6.18 24.27 -34.29
N ALA A 293 -5.70 23.24 -33.60
CA ALA A 293 -5.22 23.33 -32.23
C ALA A 293 -4.09 24.38 -32.09
N PRO A 294 -3.90 24.94 -30.87
CA PRO A 294 -2.74 25.77 -30.55
C PRO A 294 -1.42 25.06 -30.92
N ALA A 295 -0.48 25.82 -31.50
CA ALA A 295 0.80 25.27 -31.98
C ALA A 295 1.81 25.01 -30.85
N GLU A 296 1.76 25.82 -29.78
CA GLU A 296 2.63 25.70 -28.62
C GLU A 296 1.84 25.16 -27.41
N PRO A 297 2.47 24.32 -26.56
CA PRO A 297 1.88 23.89 -25.31
C PRO A 297 1.57 25.09 -24.40
N MET A 298 0.47 25.01 -23.66
CA MET A 298 0.05 26.03 -22.68
C MET A 298 0.11 25.44 -21.28
N THR A 299 0.33 26.25 -20.24
CA THR A 299 0.38 25.74 -18.86
C THR A 299 -0.81 26.27 -18.07
N GLY A 300 -1.59 25.37 -17.47
CA GLY A 300 -2.70 25.71 -16.58
C GLY A 300 -2.27 25.79 -15.12
N TYR A 301 -2.92 26.65 -14.35
CA TYR A 301 -2.75 26.78 -12.90
C TYR A 301 -4.11 26.77 -12.20
N LEU A 302 -4.12 26.26 -10.97
CA LEU A 302 -5.28 26.14 -10.10
C LEU A 302 -5.04 26.91 -8.79
N GLU A 303 -6.02 27.72 -8.40
CA GLU A 303 -6.04 28.39 -7.10
C GLU A 303 -6.93 27.66 -6.09
N ALA A 304 -6.82 28.05 -4.81
CA ALA A 304 -7.43 27.34 -3.68
C ALA A 304 -8.95 27.22 -3.79
N LEU A 305 -9.62 28.20 -4.40
CA LEU A 305 -11.08 28.20 -4.59
C LEU A 305 -11.51 27.62 -5.95
N GLY A 306 -10.59 26.96 -6.66
CA GLY A 306 -10.87 26.29 -7.92
C GLY A 306 -10.80 27.20 -9.14
N THR A 307 -10.26 28.41 -9.01
CA THR A 307 -10.05 29.32 -10.16
C THR A 307 -8.93 28.79 -11.05
N ILE A 308 -9.16 28.76 -12.36
CA ILE A 308 -8.20 28.29 -13.36
C ILE A 308 -7.63 29.47 -14.11
N MET A 309 -6.31 29.50 -14.21
CA MET A 309 -5.54 30.43 -15.06
C MET A 309 -4.78 29.64 -16.12
N ILE A 310 -4.57 30.22 -17.30
CA ILE A 310 -3.78 29.62 -18.37
C ILE A 310 -2.67 30.60 -18.78
N ASP A 311 -1.43 30.16 -18.70
CA ASP A 311 -0.28 30.93 -19.13
C ASP A 311 -0.35 31.24 -20.63
N GLY A 312 0.07 32.45 -21.00
CA GLY A 312 -0.07 32.96 -22.36
C GLY A 312 -1.51 33.28 -22.80
N ASN A 313 -2.53 33.08 -21.95
CA ASN A 313 -3.92 33.48 -22.24
C ASN A 313 -4.55 34.30 -21.11
N PRO A 314 -4.21 35.61 -21.03
CA PRO A 314 -4.69 36.49 -19.95
C PRO A 314 -6.19 36.79 -20.01
N THR A 315 -6.89 36.36 -21.06
CA THR A 315 -8.34 36.54 -21.20
C THR A 315 -9.15 35.35 -20.70
N TYR A 316 -8.46 34.25 -20.34
CA TYR A 316 -9.12 33.05 -19.86
C TYR A 316 -9.50 33.21 -18.39
N HIS A 317 -10.77 32.96 -18.10
CA HIS A 317 -11.30 32.87 -16.75
C HIS A 317 -11.96 31.51 -16.62
N GLY A 318 -11.40 30.62 -15.79
CA GLY A 318 -11.96 29.29 -15.57
C GLY A 318 -12.26 28.99 -14.12
N GLN A 319 -13.09 27.98 -13.91
CA GLN A 319 -13.49 27.47 -12.61
C GLN A 319 -13.66 25.95 -12.69
N VAL A 320 -13.07 25.24 -11.75
CA VAL A 320 -13.30 23.82 -11.50
C VAL A 320 -14.63 23.63 -10.77
N SER A 321 -15.36 22.59 -11.17
CA SER A 321 -16.58 22.15 -10.47
C SER A 321 -16.29 21.60 -9.08
N HIS A 322 -17.24 21.71 -8.16
CA HIS A 322 -17.05 21.35 -6.74
C HIS A 322 -16.41 19.97 -6.51
N ASP A 323 -16.77 18.96 -7.32
CA ASP A 323 -16.23 17.60 -7.22
C ASP A 323 -14.95 17.38 -8.06
N GLY A 324 -14.54 18.33 -8.90
CA GLY A 324 -13.35 18.23 -9.74
C GLY A 324 -13.55 17.50 -11.07
N THR A 325 -14.80 17.16 -11.43
CA THR A 325 -15.11 16.30 -12.60
C THR A 325 -15.33 17.05 -13.91
N PHE A 326 -15.53 18.36 -13.86
CA PHE A 326 -15.54 19.21 -15.04
C PHE A 326 -15.05 20.63 -14.73
N THR A 327 -14.72 21.38 -15.77
CA THR A 327 -14.34 22.78 -15.69
C THR A 327 -15.21 23.62 -16.62
N VAL A 328 -15.46 24.86 -16.23
CA VAL A 328 -16.08 25.86 -17.10
C VAL A 328 -15.14 27.05 -17.23
N GLY A 329 -15.09 27.67 -18.41
CA GLY A 329 -14.34 28.91 -18.57
C GLY A 329 -14.81 29.78 -19.73
N THR A 330 -14.45 31.05 -19.68
CA THR A 330 -14.76 32.05 -20.70
C THR A 330 -13.50 32.75 -21.17
N GLN A 331 -13.45 33.13 -22.44
CA GLN A 331 -12.27 33.80 -23.01
C GLN A 331 -12.59 34.64 -24.25
N THR A 332 -11.69 35.58 -24.56
CA THR A 332 -11.75 36.43 -25.76
C THR A 332 -10.61 36.09 -26.71
N LYS A 333 -10.92 35.90 -28.00
CA LYS A 333 -9.90 35.81 -29.06
C LYS A 333 -10.05 36.95 -30.05
N GLN A 334 -8.99 37.73 -30.24
CA GLN A 334 -8.94 38.72 -31.30
C GLN A 334 -8.58 38.04 -32.63
N ILE A 335 -9.43 38.22 -33.65
CA ILE A 335 -9.23 37.66 -35.00
C ILE A 335 -9.00 38.75 -36.08
N GLY A 336 -8.99 40.02 -35.66
CA GLY A 336 -8.68 41.17 -36.51
C GLY A 336 -8.58 42.47 -35.70
N PRO A 337 -8.25 43.61 -36.32
CA PRO A 337 -7.98 44.87 -35.62
C PRO A 337 -9.13 45.38 -34.73
N SER A 338 -10.38 44.98 -35.03
CA SER A 338 -11.56 45.28 -34.21
C SER A 338 -12.58 44.13 -34.21
N SER A 339 -12.09 42.90 -34.45
CA SER A 339 -12.91 41.70 -34.57
C SER A 339 -12.56 40.74 -33.46
N TYR A 340 -13.53 40.52 -32.56
CA TYR A 340 -13.36 39.68 -31.38
C TYR A 340 -14.37 38.53 -31.41
N VAL A 341 -13.90 37.37 -30.96
CA VAL A 341 -14.73 36.20 -30.69
C VAL A 341 -14.77 36.00 -29.17
N TYR A 342 -15.97 35.79 -28.65
CA TYR A 342 -16.22 35.51 -27.25
C TYR A 342 -16.61 34.05 -27.11
N MET A 343 -16.01 33.35 -26.16
CA MET A 343 -16.17 31.91 -26.04
C MET A 343 -16.56 31.49 -24.63
N LEU A 344 -17.41 30.47 -24.56
CA LEU A 344 -17.65 29.66 -23.38
C LEU A 344 -17.10 28.26 -23.66
N ASN A 345 -16.40 27.70 -22.67
CA ASN A 345 -15.77 26.40 -22.70
C ASN A 345 -16.27 25.58 -21.52
N VAL A 346 -16.59 24.31 -21.77
CA VAL A 346 -16.90 23.32 -20.74
C VAL A 346 -16.08 22.07 -21.04
N ALA A 347 -15.24 21.65 -20.11
CA ALA A 347 -14.44 20.45 -20.24
C ALA A 347 -14.87 19.41 -19.20
N ALA A 348 -15.39 18.28 -19.68
CA ALA A 348 -15.70 17.13 -18.85
C ALA A 348 -14.41 16.35 -18.65
N ARG A 349 -13.96 16.21 -17.40
CA ARG A 349 -12.82 15.36 -17.07
C ARG A 349 -13.25 13.92 -17.32
N SER A 350 -12.47 13.22 -18.14
CA SER A 350 -12.58 11.77 -18.26
C SER A 350 -12.23 11.18 -16.89
N ALA A 351 -12.70 9.96 -16.60
CA ALA A 351 -12.14 9.21 -15.49
C ALA A 351 -10.61 9.19 -15.65
N SER A 352 -9.87 9.24 -14.53
CA SER A 352 -8.48 8.82 -14.55
C SER A 352 -8.49 7.34 -14.88
N ASP A 353 -8.44 7.02 -16.16
CA ASP A 353 -8.31 5.64 -16.59
C ASP A 353 -6.89 5.21 -16.25
N PHE A 354 -6.79 4.51 -15.13
CA PHE A 354 -6.10 3.24 -15.18
C PHE A 354 -7.13 2.17 -15.58
N THR A 355 -7.04 1.70 -16.83
CA THR A 355 -7.73 0.50 -17.28
C THR A 355 -6.70 -0.61 -17.42
N PHE A 356 -6.90 -1.72 -16.72
CA PHE A 356 -6.10 -2.93 -16.88
C PHE A 356 -6.95 -3.98 -17.59
N ASP A 357 -6.77 -4.11 -18.91
CA ASP A 357 -7.43 -5.15 -19.70
C ASP A 357 -6.50 -6.37 -19.82
N VAL A 358 -6.66 -7.34 -18.91
CA VAL A 358 -5.98 -8.64 -19.03
C VAL A 358 -6.80 -9.55 -19.94
N ALA A 359 -6.79 -9.24 -21.23
CA ALA A 359 -7.52 -10.06 -22.19
C ALA A 359 -6.91 -11.47 -22.33
N ASN A 360 -5.66 -11.71 -21.88
CA ASN A 360 -4.98 -12.99 -22.07
C ASN A 360 -3.96 -13.30 -20.95
N VAL A 361 -4.26 -14.29 -20.11
CA VAL A 361 -3.27 -14.95 -19.23
C VAL A 361 -2.90 -16.30 -19.82
N TYR A 362 -1.60 -16.59 -19.80
CA TYR A 362 -1.03 -17.88 -20.14
C TYR A 362 -0.22 -18.41 -18.97
N TYR A 363 -0.49 -19.66 -18.60
CA TYR A 363 0.33 -20.40 -17.67
C TYR A 363 0.56 -21.80 -18.22
N SER A 364 1.79 -22.30 -18.13
CA SER A 364 2.07 -23.71 -18.36
C SER A 364 3.07 -24.29 -17.37
N ASP A 365 2.85 -25.55 -17.01
CA ASP A 365 3.86 -26.42 -16.41
C ASP A 365 3.84 -27.80 -17.12
N ALA A 366 4.66 -28.74 -16.65
CA ALA A 366 4.76 -30.07 -17.24
C ALA A 366 3.46 -30.90 -17.19
N VAL A 367 2.45 -30.50 -16.41
CA VAL A 367 1.23 -31.25 -16.11
C VAL A 367 -0.05 -30.47 -16.48
N ARG A 368 0.03 -29.15 -16.60
CA ARG A 368 -1.12 -28.24 -16.72
C ARG A 368 -0.85 -27.14 -17.71
N THR A 369 -1.90 -26.72 -18.40
CA THR A 369 -1.82 -25.56 -19.29
C THR A 369 -3.13 -24.78 -19.22
N ILE A 370 -3.03 -23.48 -18.94
CA ILE A 370 -4.09 -22.51 -19.18
C ILE A 370 -3.69 -21.76 -20.44
N ASN A 371 -4.40 -22.06 -21.52
CA ASN A 371 -4.16 -21.43 -22.80
C ASN A 371 -5.19 -20.33 -23.05
N ASN A 372 -4.72 -19.09 -23.03
CA ASN A 372 -5.36 -17.97 -23.73
C ASN A 372 -6.83 -17.78 -23.34
N TYR A 373 -7.08 -17.64 -22.02
CA TYR A 373 -8.43 -17.37 -21.52
C TYR A 373 -8.73 -15.88 -21.58
N ASP A 374 -9.80 -15.55 -22.30
CA ASP A 374 -10.40 -14.22 -22.31
C ASP A 374 -11.33 -14.09 -21.10
N PHE A 375 -10.87 -13.33 -20.10
CA PHE A 375 -11.61 -13.11 -18.86
C PHE A 375 -12.93 -12.34 -19.06
N SER A 376 -13.15 -11.73 -20.25
CA SER A 376 -14.44 -11.15 -20.61
C SER A 376 -15.53 -12.20 -20.84
N ALA A 377 -15.16 -13.48 -21.05
CA ALA A 377 -16.08 -14.58 -21.39
C ALA A 377 -16.54 -15.43 -20.17
N GLY A 378 -16.10 -15.11 -18.95
CA GLY A 378 -16.46 -15.84 -17.72
C GLY A 378 -17.83 -15.49 -17.15
N GLY A 379 -18.45 -16.44 -16.43
CA GLY A 379 -19.67 -16.17 -15.66
C GLY A 379 -19.34 -15.31 -14.44
N ARG A 380 -19.88 -14.10 -14.37
CA ARG A 380 -19.65 -13.18 -13.24
C ARG A 380 -20.64 -13.46 -12.11
N SER A 381 -20.15 -13.61 -10.88
CA SER A 381 -20.98 -13.72 -9.67
C SER A 381 -20.29 -13.02 -8.50
N GLY A 382 -20.75 -11.82 -8.14
CA GLY A 382 -20.04 -10.96 -7.19
C GLY A 382 -18.72 -10.42 -7.77
N ASP A 383 -17.70 -10.28 -6.92
CA ASP A 383 -16.34 -9.85 -7.32
C ASP A 383 -15.50 -10.97 -7.97
N PHE A 384 -16.12 -12.12 -8.25
CA PHE A 384 -15.47 -13.30 -8.80
C PHE A 384 -15.74 -13.48 -10.30
N ILE A 385 -14.68 -13.83 -11.05
CA ILE A 385 -14.77 -14.37 -12.40
C ILE A 385 -14.39 -15.85 -12.34
N THR A 386 -15.36 -16.74 -12.59
CA THR A 386 -15.11 -18.19 -12.64
C THR A 386 -14.62 -18.59 -14.03
N ILE A 387 -13.43 -19.18 -14.12
CA ILE A 387 -12.89 -19.76 -15.36
C ILE A 387 -13.57 -21.12 -15.61
N PRO A 388 -14.20 -21.36 -16.77
CA PRO A 388 -14.81 -22.65 -17.06
C PRO A 388 -13.75 -23.75 -17.18
N ALA A 389 -14.03 -24.93 -16.61
CA ALA A 389 -13.15 -26.10 -16.65
C ALA A 389 -12.68 -26.50 -18.07
N ALA A 390 -13.42 -26.13 -19.12
CA ALA A 390 -13.05 -26.39 -20.51
C ALA A 390 -11.79 -25.62 -20.99
N PHE A 391 -11.38 -24.55 -20.28
CA PHE A 391 -10.21 -23.74 -20.59
C PHE A 391 -8.96 -24.15 -19.79
N VAL A 392 -9.10 -25.12 -18.89
CA VAL A 392 -8.03 -25.71 -18.08
C VAL A 392 -7.85 -27.15 -18.53
N THR A 393 -6.70 -27.48 -19.13
CA THR A 393 -6.41 -28.88 -19.49
C THR A 393 -5.70 -29.59 -18.34
N THR A 394 -6.43 -30.16 -17.38
CA THR A 394 -5.92 -31.01 -16.29
C THR A 394 -6.95 -32.07 -15.81
N THR A 395 -6.50 -33.04 -15.02
CA THR A 395 -7.29 -34.18 -14.50
C THR A 395 -8.21 -33.88 -13.32
N ASP A 396 -8.11 -32.72 -12.68
CA ASP A 396 -8.75 -32.45 -11.39
C ASP A 396 -9.40 -31.06 -11.40
N GLY A 397 -10.73 -31.00 -11.26
CA GLY A 397 -11.53 -29.78 -11.41
C GLY A 397 -11.25 -28.73 -10.33
N LEU A 398 -10.53 -27.67 -10.71
CA LEU A 398 -10.14 -26.55 -9.85
C LEU A 398 -11.00 -25.30 -10.14
N ASP A 399 -11.36 -24.59 -9.07
CA ASP A 399 -12.02 -23.26 -9.11
C ASP A 399 -11.00 -22.14 -8.87
N TYR A 400 -11.21 -20.98 -9.51
CA TYR A 400 -10.32 -19.81 -9.44
C TYR A 400 -11.05 -18.56 -8.95
N ALA A 401 -10.37 -17.73 -8.14
CA ALA A 401 -10.88 -16.46 -7.61
C ALA A 401 -10.05 -15.27 -8.09
N TYR A 402 -10.67 -14.08 -8.11
CA TYR A 402 -10.09 -12.78 -8.45
C TYR A 402 -10.46 -11.77 -7.34
N GLY A 403 -9.51 -10.92 -6.93
CA GLY A 403 -9.68 -9.85 -5.92
C GLY A 403 -9.61 -8.44 -6.55
N LEU A 404 -10.12 -7.41 -5.86
CA LEU A 404 -10.45 -6.10 -6.45
C LEU A 404 -9.28 -5.12 -6.71
N PHE A 405 -9.51 -4.32 -7.76
CA PHE A 405 -8.87 -3.06 -8.18
C PHE A 405 -9.40 -1.83 -7.38
N PRO A 406 -8.78 -0.62 -7.46
CA PRO A 406 -8.75 0.35 -6.36
C PRO A 406 -10.13 0.84 -5.88
N GLY A 407 -10.29 0.90 -4.56
CA GLY A 407 -11.43 1.56 -3.91
C GLY A 407 -12.22 0.78 -2.86
N SER A 408 -11.82 -0.43 -2.46
CA SER A 408 -12.47 -1.17 -1.37
C SER A 408 -11.55 -1.26 -0.16
N GLU A 409 -11.83 -0.48 0.89
CA GLU A 409 -11.21 -0.71 2.20
C GLU A 409 -11.68 -2.07 2.74
N ASN A 410 -10.74 -2.99 2.95
CA ASN A 410 -10.87 -4.34 3.55
C ASN A 410 -11.53 -5.42 2.67
N LEU A 411 -10.70 -6.27 2.03
CA LEU A 411 -11.12 -7.60 1.57
C LEU A 411 -10.99 -8.60 2.72
N SER A 412 -12.08 -9.30 3.03
CA SER A 412 -12.05 -10.55 3.81
C SER A 412 -12.56 -11.66 2.88
N LEU A 413 -11.71 -12.62 2.53
CA LEU A 413 -12.11 -13.78 1.73
C LEU A 413 -13.08 -14.65 2.54
N GLY A 414 -14.38 -14.48 2.32
CA GLY A 414 -15.43 -15.28 2.94
C GLY A 414 -15.71 -16.57 2.15
N TRP A 415 -15.66 -17.71 2.84
CA TRP A 415 -16.06 -19.02 2.31
C TRP A 415 -17.47 -19.39 2.78
N ASP A 416 -18.30 -19.91 1.87
CA ASP A 416 -19.57 -20.60 2.21
C ASP A 416 -19.62 -21.93 1.45
N GLY A 417 -18.97 -22.96 2.01
CA GLY A 417 -18.91 -24.34 1.50
C GLY A 417 -18.95 -25.37 2.65
N PRO A 418 -19.17 -26.67 2.37
CA PRO A 418 -19.94 -27.55 3.26
C PRO A 418 -19.21 -28.13 4.49
N VAL A 419 -18.01 -27.67 4.83
CA VAL A 419 -17.19 -28.26 5.91
C VAL A 419 -16.93 -27.25 7.02
N ALA A 420 -17.81 -27.17 8.01
CA ALA A 420 -17.61 -26.31 9.18
C ALA A 420 -16.23 -26.57 9.83
N GLY A 421 -15.33 -25.57 9.78
CA GLY A 421 -14.16 -25.50 10.68
C GLY A 421 -12.78 -25.24 10.09
N SER A 422 -12.58 -25.16 8.76
CA SER A 422 -11.28 -24.80 8.19
C SER A 422 -11.16 -23.28 8.00
N VAL A 423 -10.32 -22.63 8.81
CA VAL A 423 -9.95 -21.22 8.70
C VAL A 423 -8.59 -21.14 7.99
N ALA A 424 -8.57 -20.68 6.75
CA ALA A 424 -7.36 -20.12 6.15
C ALA A 424 -7.34 -18.62 6.48
N THR A 425 -6.24 -18.14 7.06
CA THR A 425 -6.07 -16.72 7.36
C THR A 425 -5.49 -16.05 6.11
N VAL A 426 -6.16 -15.00 5.66
CA VAL A 426 -5.76 -14.20 4.50
C VAL A 426 -5.12 -12.93 5.05
N GLY A 427 -3.92 -12.60 4.57
CA GLY A 427 -3.26 -11.35 4.90
C GLY A 427 -4.11 -10.16 4.48
N THR A 428 -4.14 -9.11 5.29
CA THR A 428 -4.77 -7.85 4.91
C THR A 428 -3.84 -7.19 3.89
N LEU A 429 -4.30 -6.95 2.67
CA LEU A 429 -3.59 -6.09 1.72
C LEU A 429 -3.44 -4.70 2.35
N ARG A 430 -2.26 -4.09 2.19
CA ARG A 430 -1.92 -2.80 2.80
C ARG A 430 -2.88 -1.73 2.26
N GLY A 431 -3.26 -0.76 3.10
CA GLY A 431 -4.25 0.28 2.72
C GLY A 431 -3.77 1.24 1.61
N ASP A 432 -2.50 1.13 1.28
CA ASP A 432 -1.70 1.85 0.29
C ASP A 432 -1.70 1.16 -1.10
N ASP A 433 -2.05 -0.13 -1.18
CA ASP A 433 -2.04 -0.92 -2.42
C ASP A 433 -3.26 -0.63 -3.29
N ASN A 434 -3.04 0.01 -4.44
CA ASN A 434 -4.11 0.47 -5.33
C ASN A 434 -4.37 -0.52 -6.48
N GLY A 435 -4.53 -1.80 -6.17
CA GLY A 435 -5.22 -2.76 -7.04
C GLY A 435 -4.45 -4.03 -7.36
N ALA A 436 -4.72 -5.09 -6.59
CA ALA A 436 -4.11 -6.39 -6.73
C ALA A 436 -5.03 -7.41 -7.44
N ALA A 437 -4.58 -7.97 -8.56
CA ALA A 437 -5.23 -9.11 -9.22
C ALA A 437 -4.62 -10.44 -8.74
N ILE A 438 -5.30 -11.18 -7.84
CA ILE A 438 -4.82 -12.48 -7.32
C ILE A 438 -5.53 -13.64 -8.03
N ILE A 439 -4.79 -14.63 -8.56
CA ILE A 439 -5.35 -15.90 -9.07
C ILE A 439 -5.12 -17.01 -8.04
N ALA A 440 -6.16 -17.44 -7.32
CA ALA A 440 -6.06 -18.51 -6.30
C ALA A 440 -6.74 -19.82 -6.73
N THR A 441 -6.29 -20.96 -6.18
CA THR A 441 -6.96 -22.28 -6.31
C THR A 441 -7.49 -22.77 -4.97
N THR A 442 -8.61 -23.49 -4.94
CA THR A 442 -9.29 -23.95 -3.71
C THR A 442 -8.60 -25.10 -2.95
N THR A 443 -7.55 -25.69 -3.52
CA THR A 443 -6.70 -26.69 -2.87
C THR A 443 -5.26 -26.30 -3.11
N ASP A 444 -4.58 -25.88 -2.05
CA ASP A 444 -3.16 -25.55 -2.10
C ASP A 444 -2.38 -26.81 -2.56
N PRO A 445 -1.72 -26.81 -3.74
CA PRO A 445 -0.91 -27.95 -4.13
C PRO A 445 0.22 -28.10 -3.12
N ASP A 446 0.39 -29.29 -2.54
CA ASP A 446 1.48 -29.58 -1.60
C ASP A 446 2.82 -29.07 -2.18
N PRO A 447 3.48 -28.08 -1.53
CA PRO A 447 4.73 -27.47 -1.99
C PRO A 447 5.85 -28.50 -2.22
N LEU A 448 5.76 -29.66 -1.56
CA LEU A 448 6.71 -30.76 -1.70
C LEU A 448 6.51 -31.55 -3.01
N THR A 449 5.34 -31.46 -3.64
CA THR A 449 5.00 -32.11 -4.92
C THR A 449 5.02 -31.14 -6.11
N ALA A 450 5.20 -29.85 -5.83
CA ALA A 450 5.27 -28.77 -6.79
C ALA A 450 6.52 -28.89 -7.69
N GLN A 451 6.31 -28.79 -9.01
CA GLN A 451 7.38 -28.95 -10.01
C GLN A 451 8.33 -27.73 -10.02
N THR A 452 9.60 -27.95 -10.35
CA THR A 452 10.66 -26.91 -10.31
C THR A 452 10.75 -26.05 -11.57
N ALA A 453 9.97 -26.35 -12.61
CA ALA A 453 9.97 -25.59 -13.86
C ALA A 453 8.54 -25.17 -14.26
N TRP A 454 8.39 -23.91 -14.64
CA TRP A 454 7.11 -23.27 -14.99
C TRP A 454 7.32 -22.07 -15.92
N ASP A 455 6.26 -21.69 -16.62
CA ASP A 455 6.25 -20.58 -17.56
C ASP A 455 4.95 -19.77 -17.42
N TYR A 456 5.10 -18.48 -17.09
CA TYR A 456 4.03 -17.53 -16.90
C TYR A 456 4.14 -16.40 -17.89
N LYS A 457 3.02 -16.06 -18.56
CA LYS A 457 2.95 -14.94 -19.48
C LYS A 457 1.66 -14.16 -19.28
N ILE A 458 1.79 -12.84 -19.22
CA ILE A 458 0.68 -11.89 -19.21
C ILE A 458 0.79 -10.93 -20.39
N ARG A 459 -0.36 -10.50 -20.90
CA ARG A 459 -0.47 -9.47 -21.92
C ARG A 459 -1.15 -8.24 -21.32
N LEU A 460 -0.46 -7.11 -21.37
CA LEU A 460 -0.96 -5.80 -20.99
C LEU A 460 -1.39 -5.05 -22.26
N GLN A 461 -2.63 -4.57 -22.29
CA GLN A 461 -3.18 -3.73 -23.36
C GLN A 461 -3.96 -2.58 -22.75
N ASN A 462 -3.95 -1.42 -23.44
CA ASN A 462 -4.66 -0.22 -22.98
C ASN A 462 -4.27 0.20 -21.56
N PHE A 463 -3.03 -0.11 -21.15
CA PHE A 463 -2.51 0.18 -19.81
C PHE A 463 -1.71 1.49 -19.86
N GLY A 464 -1.99 2.38 -18.91
CA GLY A 464 -1.32 3.66 -18.80
C GLY A 464 -1.24 4.07 -17.34
N VAL A 465 -0.04 4.44 -16.91
CA VAL A 465 0.16 5.16 -15.66
C VAL A 465 0.11 6.63 -16.04
N THR A 466 -1.03 7.27 -15.78
CA THR A 466 -1.29 8.65 -16.24
C THR A 466 -0.87 9.72 -15.23
N ASP A 467 -0.22 9.33 -14.14
CA ASP A 467 0.15 10.23 -13.06
C ASP A 467 1.67 10.49 -13.07
N ASN A 468 2.07 11.58 -13.73
CA ASN A 468 3.49 11.97 -13.83
C ASN A 468 4.01 12.64 -12.53
N VAL A 469 3.31 12.51 -11.39
CA VAL A 469 3.67 13.12 -10.10
C VAL A 469 4.14 12.08 -9.07
N SER A 470 3.87 10.79 -9.34
CA SER A 470 4.22 9.62 -8.54
C SER A 470 4.58 8.54 -9.56
N ASP A 471 5.77 7.95 -9.50
CA ASP A 471 6.13 6.84 -10.37
C ASP A 471 5.21 5.67 -10.03
N ARG A 472 3.99 5.62 -10.61
CA ARG A 472 3.17 4.43 -10.38
C ARG A 472 3.82 3.30 -11.14
N ILE A 473 4.21 2.31 -10.39
CA ILE A 473 4.84 1.11 -10.92
C ILE A 473 3.74 0.05 -10.98
N VAL A 474 3.56 -0.54 -12.15
CA VAL A 474 2.80 -1.77 -12.30
C VAL A 474 3.77 -2.91 -11.98
N TYR A 475 3.49 -3.64 -10.91
CA TYR A 475 4.22 -4.84 -10.54
C TYR A 475 3.52 -6.02 -11.16
N VAL A 476 4.27 -6.85 -11.88
CA VAL A 476 3.78 -8.09 -12.45
C VAL A 476 4.66 -9.20 -11.92
N GLY A 477 4.14 -9.99 -10.97
CA GLY A 477 4.98 -10.93 -10.24
C GLY A 477 4.29 -12.21 -9.81
N MET A 478 5.02 -13.03 -9.06
CA MET A 478 4.52 -14.25 -8.44
C MET A 478 4.77 -14.22 -6.93
N GLY A 479 3.71 -14.39 -6.13
CA GLY A 479 3.70 -14.32 -4.67
C GLY A 479 2.62 -13.39 -4.14
N SER A 480 2.63 -13.18 -2.83
CA SER A 480 1.83 -12.14 -2.21
C SER A 480 2.70 -10.90 -2.02
N ASP A 481 2.28 -9.73 -2.46
CA ASP A 481 3.02 -8.46 -2.20
C ASP A 481 3.39 -8.26 -0.72
N VAL A 482 2.63 -8.85 0.21
CA VAL A 482 2.81 -8.69 1.65
C VAL A 482 3.94 -9.49 2.31
N SER A 483 4.63 -10.44 1.64
CA SER A 483 5.80 -11.12 2.25
C SER A 483 6.62 -12.03 1.32
N GLY A 484 7.95 -11.91 1.39
CA GLY A 484 8.95 -12.84 0.87
C GLY A 484 9.56 -12.47 -0.49
N ASP A 485 10.72 -13.06 -0.82
CA ASP A 485 11.40 -12.81 -2.11
C ASP A 485 10.56 -13.31 -3.29
N GLN A 486 10.21 -12.41 -4.21
CA GLN A 486 9.30 -12.71 -5.32
C GLN A 486 9.89 -12.28 -6.67
N PRO A 487 9.73 -13.09 -7.73
CA PRO A 487 10.08 -12.65 -9.09
C PRO A 487 9.01 -11.69 -9.61
N THR A 488 9.41 -10.44 -9.82
CA THR A 488 8.55 -9.36 -10.31
C THR A 488 9.16 -8.68 -11.54
N ILE A 489 8.29 -8.21 -12.44
CA ILE A 489 8.62 -7.26 -13.49
C ILE A 489 7.89 -5.96 -13.14
N GLN A 490 8.66 -4.93 -12.90
CA GLN A 490 8.15 -3.59 -12.66
C GLN A 490 8.05 -2.84 -13.99
N VAL A 491 6.93 -2.17 -14.21
CA VAL A 491 6.60 -1.44 -15.45
C VAL A 491 6.11 -0.05 -15.10
N TRP A 492 6.76 0.99 -15.62
CA TRP A 492 6.38 2.38 -15.35
C TRP A 492 6.48 3.24 -16.60
N TRP A 493 5.73 4.34 -16.58
CA TRP A 493 5.78 5.35 -17.63
C TRP A 493 6.58 6.55 -17.11
N LEU A 494 7.62 6.94 -17.85
CA LEU A 494 8.35 8.17 -17.60
C LEU A 494 7.50 9.38 -18.01
N ALA A 495 7.77 10.53 -17.40
CA ALA A 495 7.02 11.78 -17.66
C ALA A 495 7.06 12.25 -19.12
N ASP A 496 8.09 11.82 -19.88
CA ASP A 496 8.26 12.10 -21.30
C ASP A 496 7.47 11.13 -22.22
N GLY A 497 6.79 10.13 -21.64
CA GLY A 497 6.02 9.10 -22.32
C GLY A 497 6.83 7.86 -22.73
N ASN A 498 8.09 7.74 -22.29
CA ASN A 498 8.86 6.51 -22.44
C ASN A 498 8.34 5.42 -21.50
N LEU A 499 8.35 4.17 -21.95
CA LEU A 499 7.96 3.00 -21.14
C LEU A 499 9.22 2.31 -20.59
N GLY A 500 9.31 2.18 -19.27
CA GLY A 500 10.41 1.52 -18.55
C GLY A 500 10.02 0.13 -18.04
N LEU A 501 10.98 -0.80 -18.04
CA LEU A 501 10.87 -2.14 -17.47
C LEU A 501 12.10 -2.47 -16.63
N ARG A 502 11.93 -3.10 -15.46
CA ARG A 502 13.01 -3.76 -14.71
C ARG A 502 12.53 -5.07 -14.10
N ALA A 503 13.45 -6.02 -13.94
CA ALA A 503 13.15 -7.28 -13.29
C ALA A 503 13.79 -7.32 -11.91
N VAL A 504 13.03 -7.81 -10.92
CA VAL A 504 13.40 -7.83 -9.50
C VAL A 504 13.09 -9.22 -8.93
N ILE A 505 13.93 -9.64 -7.98
CA ILE A 505 13.67 -10.75 -7.06
C ILE A 505 13.79 -10.13 -5.66
N GLY A 506 12.74 -10.11 -4.85
CA GLY A 506 12.78 -9.52 -3.51
C GLY A 506 11.52 -8.71 -3.16
N GLU A 507 11.56 -8.03 -2.02
CA GLU A 507 10.61 -6.96 -1.66
C GLU A 507 11.14 -5.61 -2.16
N ASP A 508 10.26 -4.63 -2.38
CA ASP A 508 10.60 -3.38 -3.08
C ASP A 508 11.64 -2.52 -2.36
N ASP A 509 11.59 -2.49 -1.03
CA ASP A 509 12.53 -1.75 -0.19
C ASP A 509 13.90 -2.45 0.00
N ASP A 510 13.99 -3.76 -0.27
CA ASP A 510 15.21 -4.56 -0.05
C ASP A 510 15.32 -5.73 -1.06
N PRO A 511 15.60 -5.44 -2.35
CA PRO A 511 15.60 -6.46 -3.39
C PRO A 511 16.80 -7.41 -3.25
N LEU A 512 16.54 -8.72 -3.20
CA LEU A 512 17.57 -9.76 -3.27
C LEU A 512 18.38 -9.66 -4.58
N TRP A 513 17.72 -9.33 -5.69
CA TRP A 513 18.35 -9.11 -6.99
C TRP A 513 17.53 -8.15 -7.84
N ILE A 514 18.21 -7.28 -8.58
CA ILE A 514 17.61 -6.34 -9.53
C ILE A 514 18.47 -6.26 -10.79
N THR A 515 17.83 -6.08 -11.95
CA THR A 515 18.57 -5.82 -13.20
C THR A 515 19.38 -4.52 -13.09
N PRO A 516 20.70 -4.50 -13.39
CA PRO A 516 21.56 -3.33 -13.17
C PRO A 516 21.19 -2.07 -13.96
N THR A 517 20.36 -2.19 -15.00
CA THR A 517 19.92 -1.06 -15.80
C THR A 517 18.51 -1.34 -16.31
N PRO A 518 17.54 -0.42 -16.11
CA PRO A 518 16.19 -0.59 -16.63
C PRO A 518 16.17 -0.56 -18.16
N VAL A 519 15.25 -1.33 -18.75
CA VAL A 519 15.02 -1.36 -20.20
C VAL A 519 14.06 -0.23 -20.55
N LEU A 520 14.54 0.74 -21.33
CA LEU A 520 13.72 1.85 -21.83
C LEU A 520 13.25 1.57 -23.27
N LEU A 521 11.94 1.54 -23.47
CA LEU A 521 11.30 1.15 -24.74
C LEU A 521 10.95 2.33 -25.65
N GLY A 522 11.42 3.54 -25.31
CA GLY A 522 11.12 4.75 -26.06
C GLY A 522 9.65 5.18 -25.93
N LEU A 523 9.27 6.20 -26.70
CA LEU A 523 7.95 6.85 -26.61
C LEU A 523 6.84 5.88 -27.01
N GLN A 524 5.93 5.61 -26.09
CA GLN A 524 4.78 4.72 -26.29
C GLN A 524 3.46 5.48 -26.09
N LEU A 525 2.34 4.93 -26.58
CA LEU A 525 1.00 5.50 -26.42
C LEU A 525 0.12 4.48 -25.68
N PRO A 526 -0.27 4.73 -24.42
CA PRO A 526 -0.99 3.77 -23.57
C PRO A 526 -2.15 3.03 -24.27
N ALA A 527 -2.99 3.77 -25.00
CA ALA A 527 -4.16 3.23 -25.70
C ALA A 527 -3.85 2.33 -26.92
N SER A 528 -2.58 2.20 -27.31
CA SER A 528 -2.16 1.39 -28.47
C SER A 528 -0.97 0.48 -28.18
N THR A 529 -0.43 0.55 -26.96
CA THR A 529 0.70 -0.25 -26.54
C THR A 529 0.21 -1.63 -26.08
N VAL A 530 0.77 -2.66 -26.69
CA VAL A 530 0.59 -4.05 -26.28
C VAL A 530 1.92 -4.53 -25.74
N LEU A 531 1.97 -4.85 -24.45
CA LEU A 531 3.17 -5.36 -23.79
C LEU A 531 2.89 -6.76 -23.29
N ASP A 532 3.56 -7.74 -23.88
CA ASP A 532 3.59 -9.08 -23.33
C ASP A 532 4.77 -9.19 -22.37
N LEU A 533 4.54 -9.69 -21.15
CA LEU A 533 5.56 -9.97 -20.16
C LEU A 533 5.57 -11.46 -19.87
N ARG A 534 6.75 -12.05 -19.73
CA ARG A 534 6.92 -13.47 -19.48
C ARG A 534 7.99 -13.70 -18.41
N VAL A 535 7.66 -14.55 -17.45
CA VAL A 535 8.57 -15.03 -16.40
C VAL A 535 8.64 -16.54 -16.50
N GLU A 536 9.84 -17.08 -16.63
CA GLU A 536 10.08 -18.50 -16.82
C GLU A 536 11.05 -19.02 -15.77
N ASN A 537 10.68 -20.05 -15.02
CA ASN A 537 11.61 -20.83 -14.22
C ASN A 537 11.99 -22.13 -14.95
N THR A 538 13.27 -22.29 -15.24
CA THR A 538 13.82 -23.47 -15.92
C THR A 538 14.19 -24.61 -14.96
N GLY A 539 14.00 -24.42 -13.66
CA GLY A 539 14.53 -25.27 -12.58
C GLY A 539 15.99 -24.99 -12.24
N SER A 540 16.68 -24.13 -12.99
CA SER A 540 18.08 -23.72 -12.72
C SER A 540 18.29 -22.20 -12.72
N ALA A 541 17.38 -21.48 -13.36
CA ALA A 541 17.36 -20.02 -13.46
C ALA A 541 15.92 -19.54 -13.70
N ILE A 542 15.64 -18.30 -13.27
CA ILE A 542 14.43 -17.53 -13.59
C ILE A 542 14.80 -16.50 -14.67
N ASN A 543 14.09 -16.52 -15.79
CA ASN A 543 14.27 -15.61 -16.91
C ASN A 543 13.07 -14.67 -17.04
N PHE A 544 13.36 -13.39 -17.31
CA PHE A 544 12.34 -12.36 -17.49
C PHE A 544 12.39 -11.83 -18.92
N PHE A 545 11.27 -11.84 -19.62
CA PHE A 545 11.16 -11.42 -21.01
C PHE A 545 10.02 -10.41 -21.22
N TYR A 546 10.14 -9.66 -22.31
CA TYR A 546 9.03 -8.87 -22.84
C TYR A 546 8.89 -9.00 -24.36
N THR A 547 7.71 -8.69 -24.87
CA THR A 547 7.46 -8.40 -26.28
C THR A 547 6.62 -7.13 -26.39
N LEU A 548 7.06 -6.19 -27.21
CA LEU A 548 6.35 -4.92 -27.44
C LEU A 548 5.66 -4.93 -28.81
N ASN A 549 4.36 -4.60 -28.84
CA ASN A 549 3.54 -4.42 -30.03
C ASN A 549 3.64 -5.60 -31.03
N GLY A 550 3.73 -6.83 -30.51
CA GLY A 550 3.85 -8.04 -31.31
C GLY A 550 5.21 -8.23 -32.00
N GLY A 551 6.26 -7.55 -31.53
CA GLY A 551 7.64 -7.70 -31.99
C GLY A 551 8.31 -9.01 -31.58
N SER A 552 9.64 -9.02 -31.60
CA SER A 552 10.43 -10.17 -31.12
C SER A 552 10.51 -10.17 -29.58
N GLU A 553 10.44 -11.36 -28.99
CA GLU A 553 10.69 -11.54 -27.57
C GLU A 553 12.13 -11.18 -27.21
N THR A 554 12.29 -10.39 -26.15
CA THR A 554 13.58 -9.85 -25.70
C THR A 554 13.76 -10.13 -24.21
N LEU A 555 14.97 -10.50 -23.80
CA LEU A 555 15.33 -10.78 -22.41
C LEU A 555 15.55 -9.47 -21.65
N ILE A 556 14.89 -9.32 -20.50
CA ILE A 556 15.12 -8.24 -19.52
C ILE A 556 16.31 -8.62 -18.62
N GLY A 557 16.29 -9.83 -18.06
CA GLY A 557 17.36 -10.35 -17.19
C GLY A 557 17.17 -11.82 -16.82
N THR A 558 18.22 -12.40 -16.25
CA THR A 558 18.24 -13.79 -15.76
C THR A 558 18.79 -13.83 -14.35
N PHE A 559 18.03 -14.44 -13.45
CA PHE A 559 18.45 -14.77 -12.09
C PHE A 559 18.77 -16.27 -12.02
N GLY A 560 20.06 -16.64 -11.94
CA GLY A 560 20.46 -18.04 -11.68
C GLY A 560 21.73 -18.61 -12.33
N SER A 561 22.16 -19.73 -11.74
CA SER A 561 23.42 -20.53 -11.82
C SER A 561 24.65 -20.07 -11.04
N GLY A 562 24.73 -18.81 -10.58
CA GLY A 562 25.79 -18.32 -9.68
C GLY A 562 25.37 -18.15 -8.21
N ASP A 563 24.07 -17.97 -7.95
CA ASP A 563 23.54 -17.46 -6.68
C ASP A 563 22.87 -18.52 -5.79
N GLY A 564 22.93 -19.81 -6.18
CA GLY A 564 22.56 -20.97 -5.34
C GLY A 564 21.08 -21.14 -4.96
N TYR A 565 20.21 -20.18 -5.28
CA TYR A 565 18.91 -19.99 -4.61
C TYR A 565 17.65 -20.43 -5.40
N VAL A 566 17.77 -20.76 -6.69
CA VAL A 566 16.61 -20.66 -7.61
C VAL A 566 15.65 -21.88 -7.60
N ALA A 567 16.16 -23.11 -7.51
CA ALA A 567 15.36 -24.31 -7.80
C ALA A 567 14.41 -24.75 -6.67
N ASN A 568 14.73 -24.41 -5.42
CA ASN A 568 14.01 -24.93 -4.24
C ASN A 568 12.98 -23.97 -3.65
N ASN A 569 13.13 -22.67 -3.85
CA ASN A 569 12.28 -21.65 -3.23
C ASN A 569 11.07 -21.26 -4.12
N TYR A 570 11.11 -21.55 -5.42
CA TYR A 570 10.08 -21.13 -6.39
C TYR A 570 9.44 -22.33 -7.12
N LYS A 571 8.79 -23.26 -6.39
CA LYS A 571 8.17 -24.48 -6.96
C LYS A 571 6.67 -24.32 -7.27
N GLY A 572 6.20 -24.88 -8.39
CA GLY A 572 4.78 -25.17 -8.68
C GLY A 572 3.98 -24.17 -9.52
N PHE A 573 2.73 -24.57 -9.86
CA PHE A 573 1.62 -23.69 -10.28
C PHE A 573 0.98 -23.14 -9.04
N PRO A 574 1.04 -21.83 -8.85
CA PRO A 574 2.13 -21.49 -7.98
C PRO A 574 1.65 -21.54 -6.54
N ALA A 575 2.48 -22.14 -5.69
CA ALA A 575 2.34 -21.98 -4.23
C ALA A 575 2.37 -20.49 -3.81
N LEU A 576 2.73 -19.61 -4.75
CA LEU A 576 2.85 -18.16 -4.68
C LEU A 576 1.99 -17.55 -5.81
N PHE A 577 0.80 -17.04 -5.50
CA PHE A 577 -0.18 -16.59 -6.51
C PHE A 577 0.42 -15.57 -7.49
N PRO A 578 0.16 -15.63 -8.82
CA PRO A 578 0.56 -14.53 -9.69
C PRO A 578 -0.25 -13.28 -9.29
N PHE A 579 0.41 -12.14 -9.27
CA PHE A 579 -0.20 -10.88 -8.94
C PHE A 579 0.14 -9.82 -9.99
N VAL A 580 -0.79 -8.89 -10.14
CA VAL A 580 -0.51 -7.59 -10.71
C VAL A 580 -0.89 -6.58 -9.64
N ASN A 581 0.08 -5.81 -9.14
CA ASN A 581 -0.16 -4.72 -8.19
C ASN A 581 0.11 -3.37 -8.88
N LEU A 582 -0.63 -2.36 -8.45
CA LEU A 582 -0.34 -0.97 -8.73
C LEU A 582 0.04 -0.30 -7.42
N GLU A 583 1.30 0.10 -7.32
CA GLU A 583 1.71 0.95 -6.21
C GLU A 583 1.82 2.38 -6.68
N ILE A 584 1.46 3.27 -5.77
CA ILE A 584 1.73 4.69 -5.91
C ILE A 584 2.85 4.97 -4.92
N GLU A 585 4.08 4.87 -5.40
CA GLU A 585 5.19 5.44 -4.67
C GLU A 585 5.23 6.92 -5.03
N ASP A 586 4.95 7.80 -4.06
CA ASP A 586 5.31 9.21 -4.20
C ASP A 586 6.76 9.31 -3.73
N PRO A 587 7.75 9.33 -4.64
CA PRO A 587 9.14 9.36 -4.22
C PRO A 587 9.44 10.65 -3.48
N PHE A 588 8.60 11.69 -3.54
CA PHE A 588 8.83 12.98 -2.90
C PHE A 588 8.05 13.11 -1.60
N GLU A 589 8.65 12.65 -0.51
CA GLU A 589 8.04 12.69 0.81
C GLU A 589 8.41 13.94 1.59
N VAL A 590 7.42 14.46 2.31
CA VAL A 590 7.64 15.46 3.36
C VAL A 590 6.94 15.02 4.61
N TYR A 591 7.63 15.14 5.74
CA TYR A 591 7.08 14.76 7.02
C TYR A 591 7.52 15.71 8.12
N SER A 592 6.73 15.76 9.17
CA SER A 592 7.06 16.49 10.39
C SER A 592 7.25 15.52 11.54
N PHE A 593 8.14 15.86 12.46
CA PHE A 593 8.30 15.11 13.69
C PHE A 593 8.39 16.04 14.89
N HIS A 594 7.70 15.63 15.95
CA HIS A 594 7.68 16.27 17.24
C HIS A 594 8.42 15.38 18.23
N GLN A 595 9.50 15.91 18.80
CA GLN A 595 10.34 15.20 19.76
C GLN A 595 10.37 15.96 21.07
N ASN A 596 10.28 15.22 22.17
CA ASN A 596 10.43 15.76 23.52
C ASN A 596 11.48 14.94 24.28
N ASN A 597 12.74 15.26 24.02
CA ASN A 597 13.90 14.56 24.57
C ASN A 597 14.78 15.51 25.42
N THR A 598 15.98 15.06 25.79
CA THR A 598 16.93 15.84 26.60
C THR A 598 17.30 17.20 25.98
N TYR A 599 17.13 17.36 24.66
CA TYR A 599 17.38 18.60 23.94
C TYR A 599 16.19 19.56 23.91
N GLY A 600 15.05 19.18 24.50
CA GLY A 600 13.86 19.99 24.65
C GLY A 600 12.70 19.53 23.77
N ASN A 601 11.58 20.26 23.85
CA ASN A 601 10.38 19.99 23.08
C ASN A 601 10.42 20.72 21.74
N ARG A 602 10.61 20.01 20.63
CA ARG A 602 10.94 20.58 19.32
C ARG A 602 10.12 19.99 18.19
N TYR A 603 9.74 20.86 17.26
CA TYR A 603 9.11 20.50 15.99
C TYR A 603 10.08 20.70 14.83
N TYR A 604 10.17 19.68 13.99
CA TYR A 604 10.96 19.68 12.78
C TYR A 604 10.10 19.32 11.58
N ALA A 605 10.56 19.72 10.40
CA ALA A 605 10.10 19.18 9.13
C ALA A 605 11.30 18.64 8.34
N ASN A 606 11.05 17.62 7.53
CA ASN A 606 12.07 17.01 6.70
C ASN A 606 11.51 16.69 5.32
N VAL A 607 12.43 16.49 4.39
CA VAL A 607 12.20 16.06 3.02
C VAL A 607 13.03 14.82 2.80
N MET A 608 12.41 13.83 2.19
CA MET A 608 13.04 12.62 1.71
C MET A 608 12.64 12.44 0.25
N VAL A 609 13.60 12.02 -0.57
CA VAL A 609 13.29 11.57 -1.93
C VAL A 609 13.78 10.16 -2.13
N ASP A 610 12.88 9.19 -2.26
CA ASP A 610 13.26 7.82 -2.60
C ASP A 610 13.78 7.77 -4.03
N ASP A 611 14.96 7.18 -4.18
CA ASP A 611 15.67 7.08 -5.45
C ASP A 611 16.54 5.80 -5.47
N PRO A 612 15.93 4.61 -5.37
CA PRO A 612 16.67 3.35 -5.29
C PRO A 612 17.53 3.07 -6.52
N ASP A 613 17.14 3.62 -7.67
CA ASP A 613 17.82 3.46 -8.94
C ASP A 613 18.87 4.54 -9.22
N ALA A 614 19.06 5.51 -8.32
CA ALA A 614 19.90 6.69 -8.53
C ALA A 614 19.60 7.41 -9.85
N ILE A 615 18.31 7.54 -10.19
CA ILE A 615 17.84 8.24 -11.39
C ILE A 615 18.10 9.74 -11.34
N TYR A 616 18.20 10.31 -10.14
CA TYR A 616 18.54 11.71 -9.96
C TYR A 616 20.05 11.88 -9.77
N ASN A 617 20.64 12.87 -10.44
CA ASN A 617 22.03 13.26 -10.21
C ASN A 617 22.15 14.28 -9.08
N ASN A 618 21.13 15.14 -8.92
CA ASN A 618 21.07 16.13 -7.85
C ASN A 618 19.62 16.34 -7.39
N VAL A 619 19.42 16.53 -6.09
CA VAL A 619 18.12 16.88 -5.52
C VAL A 619 18.29 18.09 -4.59
N TYR A 620 17.38 19.06 -4.69
CA TYR A 620 17.34 20.28 -3.89
C TYR A 620 15.98 20.48 -3.25
N ALA A 621 15.93 21.08 -2.07
CA ALA A 621 14.68 21.52 -1.46
C ALA A 621 14.75 22.95 -0.91
N GLU A 622 13.63 23.67 -0.98
CA GLU A 622 13.44 25.01 -0.40
C GLU A 622 12.02 25.20 0.16
N ILE A 623 11.85 26.04 1.17
CA ILE A 623 10.52 26.41 1.69
C ILE A 623 10.03 27.68 1.00
N THR A 624 8.83 27.64 0.39
CA THR A 624 8.33 28.72 -0.48
C THR A 624 7.26 29.62 0.14
N ASN A 625 6.62 29.18 1.22
CA ASN A 625 5.47 29.87 1.81
C ASN A 625 5.77 30.60 3.13
N GLY A 626 7.03 30.64 3.56
CA GLY A 626 7.46 31.36 4.77
C GLY A 626 7.12 30.67 6.10
N CYS A 627 6.60 29.45 6.09
CA CYS A 627 6.27 28.65 7.29
C CYS A 627 7.47 27.83 7.80
N GLY A 628 8.62 28.49 7.91
CA GLY A 628 9.93 27.89 8.16
C GLY A 628 11.00 28.60 7.33
N THR A 629 12.28 28.25 7.55
CA THR A 629 13.38 28.82 6.76
C THR A 629 14.25 27.69 6.21
N LEU A 630 14.12 27.45 4.91
CA LEU A 630 15.03 26.60 4.15
C LEU A 630 15.25 27.28 2.79
N THR A 631 16.46 27.77 2.56
CA THR A 631 16.90 28.20 1.22
C THR A 631 17.17 26.96 0.37
N SER A 632 17.18 27.09 -0.96
CA SER A 632 17.57 25.99 -1.86
C SER A 632 18.84 25.28 -1.37
N THR A 633 18.66 24.06 -0.88
CA THR A 633 19.66 23.25 -0.19
C THR A 633 19.74 21.90 -0.88
N ALA A 634 20.95 21.45 -1.21
CA ALA A 634 21.17 20.13 -1.78
C ALA A 634 20.93 19.03 -0.74
N LEU A 635 20.25 17.96 -1.15
CA LEU A 635 20.06 16.76 -0.36
C LEU A 635 21.27 15.83 -0.53
N ASN A 636 21.53 15.00 0.47
CA ASN A 636 22.57 14.00 0.45
C ASN A 636 21.99 12.66 0.02
N TYR A 637 22.62 12.01 -0.96
CA TYR A 637 22.25 10.65 -1.35
C TYR A 637 22.92 9.60 -0.46
N SER A 638 22.14 8.75 0.17
CA SER A 638 22.60 7.59 0.94
C SER A 638 21.49 6.56 1.07
N ASN A 639 21.81 5.26 1.11
CA ASN A 639 20.82 4.18 1.27
C ASN A 639 19.63 4.28 0.29
N ALA A 640 19.89 4.45 -1.00
CA ALA A 640 18.84 4.49 -2.02
C ALA A 640 17.86 5.69 -1.91
N ARG A 641 18.22 6.74 -1.17
CA ARG A 641 17.38 7.93 -0.95
C ARG A 641 18.19 9.21 -0.84
N TRP A 642 17.53 10.33 -1.10
CA TRP A 642 18.02 11.68 -0.88
C TRP A 642 17.41 12.27 0.37
N ASP A 643 18.25 12.75 1.29
CA ASP A 643 17.82 13.35 2.55
C ASP A 643 18.34 14.76 2.74
N LEU A 644 17.58 15.59 3.46
CA LEU A 644 18.16 16.83 3.95
C LEU A 644 19.36 16.52 4.88
N PRO A 645 20.47 17.27 4.75
CA PRO A 645 21.62 17.11 5.65
C PRO A 645 21.27 17.32 7.13
N GLU A 646 20.29 18.18 7.39
CA GLU A 646 19.73 18.45 8.71
C GLU A 646 18.24 18.81 8.55
N GLY A 647 17.40 18.27 9.44
CA GLY A 647 15.97 18.59 9.43
C GLY A 647 15.71 20.08 9.69
N VAL A 648 14.65 20.63 9.09
CA VAL A 648 14.28 22.03 9.26
C VAL A 648 13.66 22.24 10.63
N PHE A 649 14.38 22.94 11.50
CA PHE A 649 13.84 23.38 12.79
C PHE A 649 12.71 24.40 12.58
N LEU A 650 11.53 24.13 13.14
CA LEU A 650 10.36 24.99 13.01
C LEU A 650 10.09 25.80 14.27
N SER A 651 10.11 25.15 15.43
CA SER A 651 9.80 25.80 16.70
C SER A 651 10.23 24.98 17.91
N GLU A 652 10.40 25.68 19.04
CA GLU A 652 10.54 25.11 20.37
C GLU A 652 9.24 25.35 21.16
N THR A 653 8.76 24.32 21.87
CA THR A 653 7.69 24.37 22.89
C THR A 653 6.25 24.51 22.39
N ASN A 654 5.99 25.26 21.31
CA ASN A 654 4.63 25.47 20.79
C ASN A 654 4.47 24.83 19.41
N MET A 655 3.31 24.24 19.13
CA MET A 655 3.00 23.74 17.79
C MET A 655 3.12 24.86 16.74
N PRO A 656 3.77 24.62 15.59
CA PRO A 656 3.90 25.64 14.55
C PRO A 656 2.54 26.14 14.06
N VAL A 657 2.46 27.45 13.76
CA VAL A 657 1.20 28.13 13.42
C VAL A 657 0.77 27.96 11.96
N CYS A 658 1.63 27.38 11.13
CA CYS A 658 1.35 27.06 9.74
C CYS A 658 2.29 25.94 9.25
N TYR A 659 1.94 25.34 8.13
CA TYR A 659 2.67 24.21 7.55
C TYR A 659 3.64 24.66 6.45
N PRO A 660 4.92 24.22 6.45
CA PRO A 660 5.84 24.51 5.36
C PRO A 660 5.41 23.82 4.07
N ILE A 661 5.58 24.54 2.96
CA ILE A 661 5.51 24.00 1.60
C ILE A 661 6.94 23.93 1.08
N PHE A 662 7.42 22.71 0.88
CA PHE A 662 8.69 22.41 0.23
C PHE A 662 8.50 22.43 -1.27
N LYS A 663 9.35 23.17 -1.97
CA LYS A 663 9.63 22.97 -3.39
C LYS A 663 10.86 22.09 -3.49
N ILE A 664 10.70 20.91 -4.07
CA ILE A 664 11.73 19.90 -4.28
C ILE A 664 12.07 19.91 -5.77
N THR A 665 13.33 20.00 -6.12
CA THR A 665 13.84 19.99 -7.49
C THR A 665 14.79 18.82 -7.64
N ALA A 666 14.40 17.80 -8.38
CA ALA A 666 15.23 16.65 -8.73
C ALA A 666 15.67 16.74 -10.19
N ASP A 667 16.97 16.62 -10.42
CA ASP A 667 17.58 16.73 -11.74
C ASP A 667 18.15 15.36 -12.16
N PRO A 668 17.57 14.69 -13.17
CA PRO A 668 18.11 13.45 -13.71
C PRO A 668 19.38 13.67 -14.54
N ASP A 669 19.74 14.91 -14.86
CA ASP A 669 20.94 15.25 -15.63
C ASP A 669 22.04 15.86 -14.75
N SER A 670 23.29 15.81 -15.23
CA SER A 670 24.45 16.34 -14.50
C SER A 670 24.61 17.87 -14.60
N THR A 671 23.72 18.56 -15.30
CA THR A 671 23.81 20.00 -15.59
C THR A 671 22.50 20.73 -15.29
N PRO A 672 22.46 21.58 -14.25
CA PRO A 672 21.26 22.35 -13.88
C PRO A 672 20.78 23.27 -15.01
N GLY A 673 19.46 23.40 -15.16
CA GLY A 673 18.79 24.40 -15.99
C GLY A 673 18.54 23.98 -17.45
N ASN A 674 18.61 22.69 -17.78
CA ASN A 674 18.35 22.19 -19.13
C ASN A 674 16.85 21.98 -19.45
N GLY A 675 15.97 22.16 -18.46
CA GLY A 675 14.51 22.05 -18.60
C GLY A 675 13.93 20.66 -18.38
N ASN A 676 14.74 19.66 -18.00
CA ASN A 676 14.30 18.30 -17.64
C ASN A 676 14.11 18.11 -16.12
N GLU A 677 14.30 19.16 -15.33
CA GLU A 677 14.18 19.13 -13.87
C GLU A 677 12.74 18.80 -13.44
N ILE A 678 12.60 17.83 -12.55
CA ILE A 678 11.35 17.51 -11.89
C ILE A 678 11.20 18.45 -10.70
N VAL A 679 10.19 19.33 -10.75
CA VAL A 679 9.90 20.28 -9.68
C VAL A 679 8.57 19.95 -9.04
N VAL A 680 8.62 19.61 -7.75
CA VAL A 680 7.49 19.13 -6.98
C VAL A 680 7.25 20.05 -5.79
N HIS A 681 5.99 20.32 -5.48
CA HIS A 681 5.62 21.04 -4.26
C HIS A 681 4.92 20.08 -3.30
N ARG A 682 5.41 20.01 -2.07
CA ARG A 682 4.90 19.12 -1.01
C ARG A 682 4.69 19.90 0.27
N ALA A 683 3.52 19.72 0.87
CA ALA A 683 3.15 20.43 2.08
C ALA A 683 3.09 19.46 3.26
N ILE A 684 3.60 19.91 4.41
CA ILE A 684 3.20 19.29 5.67
C ILE A 684 1.70 19.53 5.85
N ASN A 685 0.97 18.51 6.29
CA ASN A 685 -0.48 18.61 6.51
C ASN A 685 -0.87 18.35 7.97
N HIS A 686 0.05 17.83 8.78
CA HIS A 686 -0.21 17.57 10.19
C HIS A 686 1.04 17.80 11.08
N TYR A 687 0.79 18.30 12.30
CA TYR A 687 1.74 18.21 13.43
C TYR A 687 1.10 17.37 14.54
N VAL A 688 1.82 16.38 15.05
CA VAL A 688 1.31 15.54 16.14
C VAL A 688 1.74 16.12 17.47
N ALA A 689 0.78 16.65 18.25
CA ALA A 689 1.08 17.32 19.51
C ALA A 689 1.16 16.37 20.70
N ASP A 690 0.38 15.29 20.69
CA ASP A 690 0.36 14.30 21.77
C ASP A 690 1.45 13.26 21.58
N PHE A 691 1.90 12.65 22.67
CA PHE A 691 2.90 11.57 22.65
C PHE A 691 2.29 10.28 23.18
N ALA A 692 2.74 9.14 22.66
CA ALA A 692 2.49 7.85 23.31
C ALA A 692 2.97 7.91 24.77
N THR A 693 2.23 7.29 25.68
CA THR A 693 2.54 7.29 27.12
C THR A 693 2.55 5.87 27.68
N ASN A 694 3.01 5.70 28.93
CA ASN A 694 3.10 4.40 29.59
C ASN A 694 3.93 3.37 28.81
N LEU A 695 5.04 3.82 28.21
CA LEU A 695 5.93 2.99 27.43
C LEU A 695 6.50 1.86 28.29
N GLN A 696 6.42 0.64 27.77
CA GLN A 696 7.05 -0.56 28.29
C GLN A 696 7.82 -1.25 27.16
N PRO A 697 8.90 -1.99 27.46
CA PRO A 697 9.45 -2.28 28.79
C PRO A 697 10.14 -1.08 29.44
N ALA A 698 10.19 -1.04 30.77
CA ALA A 698 10.96 -0.05 31.53
C ALA A 698 11.73 -0.71 32.67
N GLY A 699 12.91 -0.19 33.01
CA GLY A 699 13.74 -0.73 34.08
C GLY A 699 14.40 -2.05 33.68
N THR A 700 14.52 -3.01 34.61
CA THR A 700 15.17 -4.30 34.35
C THR A 700 14.15 -5.35 33.92
N ILE A 701 14.39 -5.99 32.77
CA ILE A 701 13.56 -7.11 32.28
C ILE A 701 14.36 -8.41 32.23
N THR A 702 13.66 -9.53 32.37
CA THR A 702 14.24 -10.87 32.51
C THR A 702 13.91 -11.81 31.35
N GLY A 703 13.06 -11.39 30.42
CA GLY A 703 12.69 -12.17 29.22
C GLY A 703 12.73 -11.32 27.97
N PRO A 704 12.45 -11.91 26.79
CA PRO A 704 12.30 -11.16 25.55
C PRO A 704 11.33 -9.97 25.75
N PRO A 705 11.68 -8.76 25.29
CA PRO A 705 10.83 -7.60 25.51
C PRO A 705 9.54 -7.67 24.69
N THR A 706 8.42 -7.36 25.32
CA THR A 706 7.18 -6.96 24.64
C THR A 706 7.03 -5.46 24.81
N PHE A 707 7.04 -4.74 23.69
CA PHE A 707 6.81 -3.31 23.66
C PHE A 707 5.32 -3.04 23.79
N SER A 708 4.94 -2.14 24.68
CA SER A 708 3.54 -1.69 24.78
C SER A 708 3.46 -0.24 25.23
N TRP A 709 2.40 0.43 24.81
CA TRP A 709 2.18 1.84 25.11
C TRP A 709 0.68 2.16 25.18
N THR A 710 0.37 3.36 25.65
CA THR A 710 -0.94 3.98 25.51
C THR A 710 -0.92 4.84 24.24
N GLY A 711 -1.77 4.49 23.29
CA GLY A 711 -1.90 5.19 22.01
C GLY A 711 -2.46 6.60 22.13
N ILE A 712 -2.26 7.39 21.08
CA ILE A 712 -2.80 8.75 20.93
C ILE A 712 -4.03 8.77 20.03
N ALA A 713 -4.90 9.75 20.20
CA ALA A 713 -6.11 9.88 19.39
C ALA A 713 -5.77 10.25 17.94
N GLY A 714 -6.36 9.55 16.97
CA GLY A 714 -6.14 9.81 15.55
C GLY A 714 -4.87 9.19 14.98
N ALA A 715 -4.07 8.46 15.77
CA ALA A 715 -2.98 7.66 15.24
C ALA A 715 -3.49 6.67 14.19
N GLU A 716 -2.81 6.63 13.05
CA GLU A 716 -3.05 5.69 11.96
C GLU A 716 -2.11 4.49 12.12
N ARG A 717 -0.85 4.75 12.49
CA ARG A 717 0.19 3.74 12.65
C ARG A 717 1.13 4.09 13.80
N TYR A 718 1.75 3.05 14.36
CA TYR A 718 2.86 3.18 15.29
C TYR A 718 4.09 2.44 14.74
N TRP A 719 5.26 2.98 15.02
CA TRP A 719 6.55 2.35 14.68
C TRP A 719 7.45 2.29 15.91
N VAL A 720 8.01 1.13 16.20
CA VAL A 720 8.96 0.94 17.31
C VAL A 720 10.35 0.71 16.76
N GLN A 721 11.35 1.40 17.32
CA GLN A 721 12.77 1.25 16.95
C GLN A 721 13.64 1.12 18.20
N ILE A 722 14.70 0.31 18.13
CA ILE A 722 15.63 0.06 19.25
C ILE A 722 17.07 0.43 18.86
N SER A 723 17.80 1.02 19.81
CA SER A 723 19.22 1.34 19.70
C SER A 723 20.00 1.00 20.97
N GLU A 724 21.31 0.81 20.83
CA GLU A 724 22.25 0.63 21.95
C GLU A 724 22.78 1.97 22.50
N SER A 725 22.49 3.08 21.81
CA SER A 725 23.01 4.41 22.13
C SER A 725 21.89 5.42 22.37
N LEU A 726 22.02 6.21 23.44
CA LEU A 726 21.14 7.35 23.72
C LEU A 726 21.47 8.55 22.82
N ASP A 727 22.75 8.77 22.53
CA ASP A 727 23.23 10.01 21.89
C ASP A 727 23.25 9.94 20.36
N ASN A 728 23.23 8.73 19.81
CA ASN A 728 23.16 8.51 18.37
C ASN A 728 22.27 7.29 18.11
N PRO A 729 20.95 7.48 18.02
CA PRO A 729 20.01 6.37 17.87
C PRO A 729 20.16 5.65 16.51
N TYR A 730 20.87 6.25 15.54
CA TYR A 730 21.20 5.66 14.26
C TYR A 730 22.64 5.10 14.24
N PRO A 731 22.84 3.80 13.90
CA PRO A 731 21.88 2.86 13.33
C PRO A 731 21.04 2.12 14.39
N PHE A 732 19.77 1.87 14.06
CA PHE A 732 18.89 1.00 14.83
C PHE A 732 19.30 -0.46 14.67
N ILE A 733 19.13 -1.26 15.71
CA ILE A 733 19.40 -2.71 15.66
C ILE A 733 18.15 -3.53 15.30
N TRP A 734 16.96 -2.91 15.44
CA TRP A 734 15.67 -3.49 15.10
C TRP A 734 14.60 -2.39 15.05
N GLY A 735 13.59 -2.58 14.20
CA GLY A 735 12.35 -1.81 14.26
C GLY A 735 11.21 -2.49 13.50
N GLU A 736 9.98 -2.24 13.94
CA GLU A 736 8.77 -2.86 13.41
C GLU A 736 7.57 -1.91 13.60
N GLY A 737 6.61 -1.94 12.67
CA GLY A 737 5.42 -1.09 12.69
C GLY A 737 4.11 -1.86 12.79
N VAL A 738 3.10 -1.25 13.42
CA VAL A 738 1.74 -1.80 13.54
C VAL A 738 0.69 -0.73 13.33
N ASP A 739 -0.44 -1.10 12.74
CA ASP A 739 -1.56 -0.19 12.52
C ASP A 739 -2.38 0.02 13.81
N ALA A 740 -2.89 1.24 13.98
CA ALA A 740 -3.81 1.54 15.07
C ALA A 740 -5.11 0.73 14.94
N PRO A 741 -5.74 0.30 16.05
CA PRO A 741 -5.46 0.68 17.43
C PRO A 741 -4.46 -0.24 18.15
N THR A 742 -3.65 -1.02 17.43
CA THR A 742 -2.66 -1.91 18.04
C THR A 742 -1.59 -1.10 18.77
N THR A 743 -1.39 -1.38 20.05
CA THR A 743 -0.41 -0.66 20.90
C THR A 743 0.57 -1.59 21.60
N THR A 744 0.88 -2.72 20.96
CA THR A 744 1.81 -3.74 21.47
C THR A 744 2.55 -4.42 20.32
N ILE A 745 3.83 -4.72 20.51
CA ILE A 745 4.69 -5.46 19.55
C ILE A 745 5.66 -6.35 20.34
N ASP A 746 5.77 -7.63 19.95
CA ASP A 746 6.77 -8.54 20.51
C ASP A 746 8.11 -8.38 19.79
N TYR A 747 9.21 -8.40 20.53
CA TYR A 747 10.54 -8.27 19.94
C TYR A 747 10.92 -9.50 19.10
N SER A 748 11.14 -9.27 17.80
CA SER A 748 11.53 -10.27 16.80
C SER A 748 12.98 -10.14 16.33
N GLY A 749 13.73 -9.18 16.90
CA GLY A 749 15.07 -8.83 16.44
C GLY A 749 16.21 -9.73 16.93
N PRO A 750 17.48 -9.33 16.64
CA PRO A 750 18.68 -10.07 17.06
C PRO A 750 18.78 -10.31 18.57
N ALA A 751 19.54 -11.31 19.00
CA ALA A 751 19.68 -11.63 20.43
C ALA A 751 20.24 -10.44 21.24
N LEU A 752 19.55 -10.06 22.32
CA LEU A 752 19.95 -8.97 23.22
C LEU A 752 21.08 -9.38 24.17
N THR A 753 21.96 -8.44 24.49
CA THR A 753 23.12 -8.66 25.36
C THR A 753 22.74 -8.47 26.83
N ARG A 754 23.06 -9.47 27.69
CA ARG A 754 22.83 -9.39 29.14
C ARG A 754 23.60 -8.24 29.76
N GLY A 755 22.94 -7.47 30.61
CA GLY A 755 23.48 -6.31 31.32
C GLY A 755 23.49 -5.02 30.49
N THR A 756 23.16 -5.09 29.20
CA THR A 756 23.09 -3.92 28.32
C THR A 756 21.78 -3.15 28.54
N THR A 757 21.88 -1.83 28.53
CA THR A 757 20.71 -0.93 28.51
C THR A 757 20.42 -0.53 27.08
N TYR A 758 19.21 -0.81 26.63
CA TYR A 758 18.70 -0.48 25.31
C TYR A 758 17.76 0.71 25.42
N TYR A 759 17.79 1.56 24.39
CA TYR A 759 16.91 2.71 24.22
C TYR A 759 15.95 2.40 23.08
N TYR A 760 14.69 2.80 23.21
CA TYR A 760 13.72 2.61 22.15
C TYR A 760 12.83 3.84 21.98
N ALA A 761 12.32 3.99 20.76
CA ALA A 761 11.41 5.05 20.37
C ALA A 761 10.08 4.44 19.90
N VAL A 762 8.97 4.99 20.35
CA VAL A 762 7.63 4.75 19.82
C VAL A 762 7.23 5.97 19.01
N ASN A 763 7.21 5.82 17.69
CA ASN A 763 6.75 6.83 16.76
C ASN A 763 5.24 6.67 16.53
N SER A 764 4.48 7.75 16.66
CA SER A 764 3.03 7.77 16.43
C SER A 764 2.73 8.65 15.22
N ASN A 765 2.14 8.07 14.17
CA ASN A 765 1.93 8.71 12.88
C ASN A 765 0.46 9.15 12.72
N ILE A 766 0.26 10.39 12.24
CA ILE A 766 -1.05 10.93 11.82
C ILE A 766 -0.82 11.76 10.56
N GLY A 767 -1.29 11.27 9.40
CA GLY A 767 -0.93 11.84 8.12
C GLY A 767 0.59 11.90 7.95
N ASN A 768 1.12 13.04 7.47
CA ASN A 768 2.57 13.23 7.37
C ASN A 768 3.20 13.85 8.63
N GLY A 769 2.50 13.86 9.75
CA GLY A 769 3.01 14.27 11.04
C GLY A 769 3.31 13.07 11.93
N SER A 770 4.32 13.23 12.78
CA SER A 770 4.70 12.18 13.71
C SER A 770 5.15 12.74 15.08
N SER A 771 5.00 11.94 16.13
CA SER A 771 5.51 12.26 17.47
C SER A 771 6.31 11.09 18.02
N ILE A 772 7.45 11.37 18.63
CA ILE A 772 8.37 10.35 19.13
C ILE A 772 8.41 10.38 20.65
N ALA A 773 8.02 9.27 21.27
CA ALA A 773 8.18 9.03 22.69
C ALA A 773 9.31 8.02 22.93
N GLU A 774 10.22 8.33 23.86
CA GLU A 774 11.41 7.50 24.12
C GLU A 774 11.29 6.74 25.46
N GLY A 775 11.82 5.53 25.49
CA GLY A 775 11.92 4.68 26.67
C GLY A 775 13.25 3.94 26.73
N SER A 776 13.53 3.29 27.86
CA SER A 776 14.73 2.46 28.01
C SER A 776 14.52 1.30 28.97
N PHE A 777 15.29 0.23 28.76
CA PHE A 777 15.28 -0.95 29.61
C PHE A 777 16.68 -1.59 29.68
N THR A 778 16.99 -2.25 30.80
CA THR A 778 18.17 -3.09 30.97
C THR A 778 17.78 -4.55 30.83
N TYR A 779 18.40 -5.26 29.88
CA TYR A 779 18.14 -6.68 29.67
C TYR A 779 18.96 -7.54 30.62
N LEU A 780 18.32 -8.21 31.57
CA LEU A 780 18.98 -9.06 32.57
C LEU A 780 18.23 -10.40 32.71
N PRO A 781 18.36 -11.32 31.73
CA PRO A 781 17.71 -12.62 31.81
C PRO A 781 18.17 -13.42 33.03
N PRO A 782 17.28 -14.24 33.62
CA PRO A 782 17.58 -15.01 34.81
C PRO A 782 18.57 -16.11 34.44
N ILE A 783 19.66 -16.17 35.17
CA ILE A 783 20.59 -17.30 35.09
C ILE A 783 20.02 -18.41 35.94
N SER A 784 19.74 -19.57 35.33
CA SER A 784 19.41 -20.79 36.07
C SER A 784 20.37 -21.89 35.64
N LEU A 785 21.51 -21.99 36.34
CA LEU A 785 22.36 -23.17 36.31
C LEU A 785 21.97 -24.06 37.50
N TYR A 786 21.66 -25.32 37.23
CA TYR A 786 21.43 -26.34 38.24
C TYR A 786 22.58 -27.34 38.19
N ALA A 787 23.09 -27.71 39.36
CA ALA A 787 24.15 -28.71 39.49
C ALA A 787 23.76 -29.75 40.53
N HIS A 788 24.01 -31.02 40.21
CA HIS A 788 23.95 -32.11 41.16
C HIS A 788 25.35 -32.40 41.67
N PHE A 789 25.52 -32.40 42.99
CA PHE A 789 26.76 -32.84 43.64
C PHE A 789 26.52 -34.16 44.36
N THR A 790 27.47 -35.10 44.26
CA THR A 790 27.40 -36.41 44.92
C THR A 790 27.06 -36.27 46.40
N ASP A 791 26.08 -37.04 46.86
CA ASP A 791 25.58 -37.07 48.24
C ASP A 791 25.06 -35.72 48.79
N SER A 792 24.92 -34.70 47.95
CA SER A 792 24.48 -33.36 48.33
C SER A 792 23.28 -32.86 47.54
N GLY A 793 22.75 -33.68 46.63
CA GLY A 793 21.54 -33.40 45.86
C GLY A 793 21.69 -32.23 44.87
N ILE A 794 20.58 -31.55 44.59
CA ILE A 794 20.48 -30.53 43.53
C ILE A 794 20.61 -29.13 44.11
N TRP A 795 21.45 -28.31 43.48
CA TRP A 795 21.70 -26.91 43.80
C TRP A 795 21.45 -26.01 42.60
N GLN A 796 20.97 -24.80 42.84
CA GLN A 796 20.74 -23.75 41.84
C GLN A 796 21.71 -22.58 42.05
N TRP A 797 22.42 -22.18 41.00
CA TRP A 797 23.18 -20.94 40.95
C TRP A 797 22.26 -19.79 40.51
N SER A 798 22.17 -18.76 41.34
CA SER A 798 21.35 -17.56 41.14
C SER A 798 22.07 -16.43 40.37
N GLY A 799 23.31 -16.65 39.97
CA GLY A 799 24.20 -15.62 39.44
C GLY A 799 25.14 -15.00 40.48
N SER A 800 24.82 -15.13 41.77
CA SER A 800 25.69 -14.71 42.89
C SER A 800 25.91 -15.80 43.94
N ASP A 801 24.89 -16.62 44.20
CA ASP A 801 24.90 -17.62 45.27
C ASP A 801 24.32 -18.97 44.83
N TRP A 802 24.82 -20.05 45.45
CA TRP A 802 24.31 -21.41 45.31
C TRP A 802 23.27 -21.72 46.38
N ASN A 803 22.07 -22.16 45.97
CA ASN A 803 20.97 -22.53 46.86
C ASN A 803 20.61 -24.01 46.68
N GLN A 804 20.51 -24.78 47.75
CA GLN A 804 20.12 -26.18 47.68
C GLN A 804 18.61 -26.31 47.46
N LEU A 805 18.20 -27.03 46.41
CA LEU A 805 16.79 -27.29 46.11
C LEU A 805 16.28 -28.59 46.76
N THR A 806 17.14 -29.62 46.82
CA THR A 806 16.83 -30.89 47.47
C THR A 806 18.11 -31.63 47.84
N ALA A 807 18.06 -32.41 48.92
CA ALA A 807 19.14 -33.32 49.30
C ALA A 807 19.10 -34.66 48.52
N SER A 808 18.00 -34.92 47.79
CA SER A 808 17.87 -36.13 46.98
C SER A 808 18.79 -36.07 45.76
N ASN A 809 19.46 -37.19 45.47
CA ASN A 809 20.35 -37.31 44.31
C ASN A 809 19.55 -37.73 43.07
N PRO A 810 19.49 -36.91 42.01
CA PRO A 810 18.87 -37.31 40.76
C PRO A 810 19.74 -38.30 39.98
N THR A 811 19.10 -39.13 39.16
CA THR A 811 19.76 -39.94 38.13
C THR A 811 19.94 -39.17 36.81
N SER A 812 19.04 -38.24 36.51
CA SER A 812 19.13 -37.32 35.37
C SER A 812 18.37 -36.03 35.68
N MET A 813 18.76 -34.94 35.02
CA MET A 813 18.12 -33.64 35.13
C MET A 813 17.96 -33.02 33.75
N VAL A 814 16.92 -32.21 33.55
CA VAL A 814 16.77 -31.28 32.42
C VAL A 814 15.98 -30.04 32.87
N ALA A 815 16.24 -28.88 32.27
CA ALA A 815 15.57 -27.64 32.62
C ALA A 815 15.14 -26.85 31.37
N SER A 816 14.06 -26.08 31.50
CA SER A 816 13.64 -25.07 30.51
C SER A 816 13.05 -23.88 31.25
N GLY A 817 13.55 -22.68 30.95
CA GLY A 817 13.30 -21.49 31.76
C GLY A 817 13.54 -21.72 33.27
N THR A 818 12.55 -21.41 34.09
CA THR A 818 12.62 -21.59 35.55
C THR A 818 12.19 -22.97 36.04
N THR A 819 11.77 -23.87 35.14
CA THR A 819 11.30 -25.21 35.48
C THR A 819 12.44 -26.22 35.37
N LEU A 820 12.64 -27.01 36.42
CA LEU A 820 13.62 -28.10 36.45
C LEU A 820 12.89 -29.44 36.59
N TYR A 821 13.31 -30.43 35.84
CA TYR A 821 12.87 -31.82 35.98
C TYR A 821 14.03 -32.68 36.46
N GLY A 822 13.76 -33.57 37.40
CA GLY A 822 14.72 -34.54 37.92
C GLY A 822 14.13 -35.94 37.93
N THR A 823 14.94 -36.93 37.56
CA THR A 823 14.58 -38.35 37.72
C THR A 823 15.25 -38.88 38.98
N PHE A 824 14.54 -39.69 39.77
CA PHE A 824 15.03 -40.18 41.07
C PHE A 824 14.91 -41.71 41.13
N GLY A 825 15.43 -42.40 40.12
CA GLY A 825 15.37 -43.85 39.99
C GLY A 825 13.94 -44.40 40.07
N SER A 826 13.68 -45.32 41.02
CA SER A 826 12.35 -45.91 41.21
C SER A 826 11.26 -44.92 41.67
N ASN A 827 11.64 -43.69 42.02
CA ASN A 827 10.68 -42.62 42.34
C ASN A 827 10.26 -41.82 41.09
N GLY A 828 10.72 -42.21 39.90
CA GLY A 828 10.30 -41.65 38.62
C GLY A 828 10.67 -40.19 38.42
N ILE A 829 9.83 -39.44 37.69
CA ILE A 829 10.08 -38.08 37.23
C ILE A 829 9.38 -37.08 38.14
N TRP A 830 10.11 -36.05 38.57
CA TRP A 830 9.61 -34.94 39.38
C TRP A 830 9.90 -33.60 38.71
N GLN A 831 9.00 -32.64 38.92
CA GLN A 831 9.06 -31.27 38.41
C GLN A 831 9.22 -30.30 39.59
N TRP A 832 10.25 -29.47 39.55
CA TRP A 832 10.41 -28.28 40.37
C TRP A 832 9.80 -27.09 39.63
N ASN A 833 8.77 -26.48 40.20
CA ASN A 833 8.07 -25.33 39.62
C ASN A 833 8.60 -23.96 40.10
N GLY A 834 9.77 -23.94 40.74
CA GLY A 834 10.33 -22.76 41.41
C GLY A 834 10.03 -22.66 42.91
N THR A 835 9.05 -23.43 43.40
CA THR A 835 8.64 -23.41 44.82
C THR A 835 8.54 -24.80 45.45
N ASP A 836 7.98 -25.77 44.73
CA ASP A 836 7.73 -27.12 45.21
C ASP A 836 8.11 -28.17 44.15
N TRP A 837 8.50 -29.35 44.64
CA TRP A 837 8.70 -30.56 43.83
C TRP A 837 7.39 -31.35 43.71
N ASN A 838 6.94 -31.59 42.48
CA ASN A 838 5.73 -32.35 42.16
C ASN A 838 6.07 -33.60 41.36
N GLN A 839 5.60 -34.77 41.77
CA GLN A 839 5.84 -36.02 41.05
C GLN A 839 4.92 -36.11 39.82
N LEU A 840 5.49 -36.35 38.64
CA LEU A 840 4.73 -36.51 37.40
C LEU A 840 4.41 -37.98 37.09
N THR A 841 5.33 -38.88 37.42
CA THR A 841 5.14 -40.33 37.23
C THR A 841 6.06 -41.11 38.15
N THR A 842 5.66 -42.33 38.51
CA THR A 842 6.49 -43.31 39.21
C THR A 842 7.36 -44.13 38.25
N SER A 843 7.11 -44.06 36.94
CA SER A 843 7.90 -44.77 35.93
C SER A 843 9.31 -44.18 35.83
N ASN A 844 10.32 -45.06 35.73
CA ASN A 844 11.72 -44.66 35.59
C ASN A 844 12.12 -44.56 34.11
N PRO A 845 12.35 -43.36 33.57
CA PRO A 845 12.82 -43.21 32.19
C PRO A 845 14.32 -43.53 32.06
N GLU A 846 14.75 -43.93 30.86
CA GLU A 846 16.16 -44.01 30.46
C GLU A 846 16.72 -42.60 30.16
N ALA A 847 15.90 -41.73 29.55
CA ALA A 847 16.23 -40.32 29.31
C ALA A 847 15.01 -39.41 29.40
N ILE A 848 15.21 -38.15 29.76
CA ILE A 848 14.20 -37.09 29.66
C ILE A 848 14.78 -35.90 28.90
N ILE A 849 13.94 -35.19 28.15
CA ILE A 849 14.30 -33.95 27.47
C ILE A 849 13.12 -32.98 27.52
N VAL A 850 13.41 -31.68 27.62
CA VAL A 850 12.38 -30.63 27.68
C VAL A 850 12.64 -29.57 26.62
N SER A 851 11.57 -29.07 26.01
CA SER A 851 11.58 -27.90 25.11
C SER A 851 10.40 -27.02 25.45
N GLY A 852 10.67 -25.79 25.91
CA GLY A 852 9.65 -24.89 26.43
C GLY A 852 8.85 -25.54 27.55
N THR A 853 7.54 -25.66 27.37
CA THR A 853 6.64 -26.30 28.34
C THR A 853 6.44 -27.80 28.12
N THR A 854 7.04 -28.38 27.07
CA THR A 854 6.85 -29.79 26.70
C THR A 854 7.98 -30.66 27.22
N LEU A 855 7.63 -31.68 28.01
CA LEU A 855 8.55 -32.69 28.50
C LEU A 855 8.36 -34.00 27.71
N TYR A 856 9.46 -34.61 27.32
CA TYR A 856 9.50 -35.94 26.71
C TYR A 856 10.29 -36.89 27.60
N GLY A 857 9.87 -38.16 27.62
CA GLY A 857 10.51 -39.23 28.36
C GLY A 857 10.67 -40.45 27.48
N ASP A 858 11.88 -40.98 27.45
CA ASP A 858 12.16 -42.31 26.92
C ASP A 858 12.06 -43.32 28.05
N PHE A 859 11.15 -44.27 27.91
CA PHE A 859 10.91 -45.34 28.89
C PHE A 859 11.46 -46.68 28.39
N GLY A 860 12.58 -46.63 27.66
CA GLY A 860 13.35 -47.75 27.18
C GLY A 860 12.58 -48.58 26.17
N GLY A 861 12.39 -49.87 26.44
CA GLY A 861 11.60 -50.76 25.58
C GLY A 861 10.13 -50.34 25.37
N ASN A 862 9.63 -49.37 26.14
CA ASN A 862 8.30 -48.77 25.95
C ASN A 862 8.33 -47.51 25.05
N GLY A 863 9.49 -47.13 24.54
CA GLY A 863 9.70 -46.04 23.60
C GLY A 863 9.51 -44.63 24.17
N VAL A 864 9.21 -43.68 23.29
CA VAL A 864 9.18 -42.25 23.58
C VAL A 864 7.76 -41.78 23.88
N TRP A 865 7.62 -41.02 24.96
CA TRP A 865 6.36 -40.45 25.43
C TRP A 865 6.49 -38.94 25.63
N LYS A 866 5.39 -38.22 25.41
CA LYS A 866 5.23 -36.77 25.61
C LYS A 866 4.30 -36.51 26.78
N TRP A 867 4.68 -35.62 27.69
CA TRP A 867 3.83 -35.14 28.77
C TRP A 867 2.95 -33.98 28.29
N GLU A 868 1.63 -34.13 28.44
CA GLU A 868 0.65 -33.13 28.04
C GLU A 868 -0.22 -32.74 29.23
N SER A 869 0.23 -31.74 30.00
CA SER A 869 -0.44 -31.07 31.13
C SER A 869 -0.86 -31.94 32.34
N SER A 870 -1.27 -33.19 32.13
CA SER A 870 -1.69 -34.14 33.16
C SER A 870 -1.56 -35.62 32.75
N SER A 871 -1.21 -35.93 31.50
CA SER A 871 -1.07 -37.31 31.00
C SER A 871 0.15 -37.49 30.10
N TRP A 872 0.69 -38.72 30.10
CA TRP A 872 1.71 -39.14 29.15
C TRP A 872 1.07 -39.78 27.91
N ASN A 873 1.45 -39.31 26.72
CA ASN A 873 1.01 -39.86 25.43
C ASN A 873 2.21 -40.43 24.67
N GLN A 874 2.10 -41.68 24.20
CA GLN A 874 3.19 -42.36 23.49
C GLN A 874 3.32 -41.81 22.07
N LEU A 875 4.54 -41.43 21.68
CA LEU A 875 4.86 -40.97 20.32
C LEU A 875 5.37 -42.11 19.45
N THR A 876 6.14 -43.04 20.02
CA THR A 876 6.62 -44.23 19.32
C THR A 876 6.94 -45.34 20.32
N ALA A 877 6.83 -46.59 19.88
CA ALA A 877 7.26 -47.77 20.66
C ALA A 877 8.76 -48.07 20.51
N SER A 878 9.46 -47.38 19.60
CA SER A 878 10.90 -47.55 19.40
C SER A 878 11.70 -46.90 20.51
N ASN A 879 12.73 -47.59 21.01
CA ASN A 879 13.67 -47.07 22.00
C ASN A 879 14.77 -46.23 21.31
N PRO A 880 14.83 -44.90 21.51
CA PRO A 880 15.92 -44.08 20.98
C PRO A 880 17.21 -44.28 21.78
N THR A 881 18.36 -44.11 21.13
CA THR A 881 19.67 -44.06 21.80
C THR A 881 20.01 -42.67 22.33
N SER A 882 19.42 -41.62 21.77
CA SER A 882 19.56 -40.22 22.19
C SER A 882 18.36 -39.41 21.71
N MET A 883 18.04 -38.33 22.43
CA MET A 883 16.97 -37.41 22.09
C MET A 883 17.37 -35.96 22.34
N VAL A 884 16.97 -35.06 21.44
CA VAL A 884 17.05 -33.61 21.64
C VAL A 884 15.79 -32.92 21.11
N ALA A 885 15.38 -31.81 21.72
CA ALA A 885 14.15 -31.11 21.34
C ALA A 885 14.39 -29.61 21.22
N SER A 886 13.68 -28.96 20.29
CA SER A 886 13.68 -27.51 20.11
C SER A 886 12.36 -27.05 19.51
N GLY A 887 11.73 -26.04 20.13
CA GLY A 887 10.37 -25.63 19.80
C GLY A 887 9.40 -26.82 19.88
N THR A 888 8.68 -27.07 18.80
CA THR A 888 7.74 -28.18 18.64
C THR A 888 8.39 -29.46 18.08
N SER A 889 9.64 -29.39 17.65
CA SER A 889 10.36 -30.53 17.06
C SER A 889 11.09 -31.35 18.13
N LEU A 890 11.01 -32.68 17.99
CA LEU A 890 11.79 -33.64 18.76
C LEU A 890 12.60 -34.49 17.79
N TYR A 891 13.89 -34.65 18.05
CA TYR A 891 14.79 -35.50 17.27
C TYR A 891 15.20 -36.69 18.12
N GLY A 892 15.21 -37.87 17.51
CA GLY A 892 15.63 -39.12 18.14
C GLY A 892 16.58 -39.89 17.24
N THR A 893 17.62 -40.46 17.84
CA THR A 893 18.51 -41.40 17.13
C THR A 893 18.07 -42.82 17.44
N PHE A 894 17.96 -43.68 16.44
CA PHE A 894 17.47 -45.06 16.62
C PHE A 894 18.50 -46.09 16.17
N GLY A 895 19.74 -45.92 16.64
CA GLY A 895 20.88 -46.76 16.29
C GLY A 895 21.11 -46.84 14.78
N SER A 896 21.12 -48.05 14.22
CA SER A 896 21.31 -48.27 12.77
C SER A 896 20.20 -47.68 11.88
N ASN A 897 19.10 -47.21 12.46
CA ASN A 897 18.04 -46.50 11.74
C ASN A 897 18.29 -44.99 11.68
N GLY A 898 19.44 -44.51 12.19
CA GLY A 898 19.88 -43.13 12.08
C GLY A 898 19.01 -42.12 12.82
N ILE A 899 18.93 -40.90 12.30
CA ILE A 899 18.28 -39.74 12.93
C ILE A 899 16.87 -39.56 12.36
N TRP A 900 15.90 -39.39 13.26
CA TRP A 900 14.51 -39.12 12.93
C TRP A 900 14.02 -37.84 13.62
N GLN A 901 13.11 -37.13 12.97
CA GLN A 901 12.45 -35.94 13.49
C GLN A 901 10.95 -36.20 13.65
N TRP A 902 10.42 -35.88 14.83
CA TRP A 902 9.01 -35.69 15.09
C TRP A 902 8.66 -34.22 14.88
N ASN A 903 7.77 -33.94 13.93
CA ASN A 903 7.36 -32.57 13.58
C ASN A 903 6.12 -32.06 14.34
N GLY A 904 5.65 -32.81 15.34
CA GLY A 904 4.40 -32.53 16.05
C GLY A 904 3.27 -33.51 15.70
N SER A 905 3.31 -34.14 14.52
CA SER A 905 2.29 -35.09 14.07
C SER A 905 2.84 -36.43 13.57
N ALA A 906 4.04 -36.46 13.00
CA ALA A 906 4.64 -37.65 12.42
C ALA A 906 6.16 -37.68 12.61
N TRP A 907 6.73 -38.90 12.60
CA TRP A 907 8.17 -39.13 12.55
C TRP A 907 8.64 -39.25 11.09
N SER A 908 9.69 -38.52 10.72
CA SER A 908 10.36 -38.60 9.42
C SER A 908 11.86 -38.83 9.61
N GLN A 909 12.45 -39.74 8.83
CA GLN A 909 13.88 -40.01 8.87
C GLN A 909 14.66 -38.90 8.16
N LEU A 910 15.65 -38.31 8.84
CA LEU A 910 16.54 -37.30 8.24
C LEU A 910 17.78 -37.94 7.60
N THR A 911 18.33 -38.97 8.23
CA THR A 911 19.46 -39.71 7.68
C THR A 911 19.50 -41.13 8.24
N PRO A 912 19.93 -42.12 7.44
CA PRO A 912 20.20 -43.46 7.95
C PRO A 912 21.52 -43.55 8.74
N SER A 913 22.38 -42.52 8.68
CA SER A 913 23.65 -42.50 9.41
C SER A 913 23.42 -42.40 10.92
N ASN A 914 24.16 -43.21 11.68
CA ASN A 914 24.09 -43.22 13.15
C ASN A 914 25.11 -42.23 13.73
N PRO A 915 24.67 -41.13 14.37
CA PRO A 915 25.58 -40.19 15.02
C PRO A 915 26.05 -40.72 16.40
N GLU A 916 27.20 -40.22 16.87
CA GLU A 916 27.66 -40.38 18.26
C GLU A 916 26.91 -39.41 19.19
N ALA A 917 26.62 -38.19 18.73
CA ALA A 917 25.81 -37.21 19.44
C ALA A 917 25.00 -36.33 18.49
N ILE A 918 23.87 -35.80 18.97
CA ILE A 918 23.10 -34.76 18.27
C ILE A 918 22.79 -33.62 19.23
N VAL A 919 22.74 -32.39 18.71
CA VAL A 919 22.29 -31.18 19.43
C VAL A 919 21.49 -30.31 18.49
N VAL A 920 20.57 -29.51 19.02
CA VAL A 920 19.70 -28.65 18.23
C VAL A 920 19.66 -27.25 18.84
N SER A 921 19.61 -26.22 18.00
CA SER A 921 19.26 -24.87 18.42
C SER A 921 18.37 -24.19 17.40
N GLY A 922 17.24 -23.64 17.86
CA GLY A 922 16.19 -23.13 16.99
C GLY A 922 15.73 -24.24 16.03
N THR A 923 15.87 -24.00 14.73
CA THR A 923 15.55 -24.97 13.67
C THR A 923 16.78 -25.74 13.15
N THR A 924 17.98 -25.44 13.66
CA THR A 924 19.23 -26.04 13.18
C THR A 924 19.63 -27.25 14.03
N LEU A 925 19.71 -28.41 13.38
CA LEU A 925 20.20 -29.64 14.00
C LEU A 925 21.68 -29.86 13.63
N TYR A 926 22.48 -30.27 14.60
CA TYR A 926 23.87 -30.68 14.41
C TYR A 926 24.04 -32.13 14.84
N GLY A 927 24.93 -32.84 14.15
CA GLY A 927 25.23 -34.24 14.40
C GLY A 927 26.73 -34.47 14.36
N ASP A 928 27.22 -35.17 15.38
CA ASP A 928 28.55 -35.74 15.39
C ASP A 928 28.49 -37.15 14.80
N PHE A 929 29.22 -37.38 13.71
CA PHE A 929 29.31 -38.68 13.05
C PHE A 929 30.67 -39.36 13.29
N GLY A 930 31.21 -39.14 14.49
CA GLY A 930 32.44 -39.77 14.99
C GLY A 930 33.66 -39.28 14.26
N GLU A 931 34.45 -40.18 13.69
CA GLU A 931 35.64 -39.83 12.89
C GLU A 931 35.32 -38.99 11.65
N ASN A 932 34.05 -38.93 11.22
CA ASN A 932 33.60 -38.03 10.15
C ASN A 932 33.30 -36.61 10.66
N GLY A 933 33.46 -36.35 11.95
CA GLY A 933 33.34 -35.04 12.58
C GLY A 933 31.93 -34.49 12.68
N VAL A 934 31.83 -33.17 12.78
CA VAL A 934 30.59 -32.44 13.07
C VAL A 934 29.93 -31.95 11.79
N TRP A 935 28.62 -32.19 11.68
CA TRP A 935 27.79 -31.82 10.55
C TRP A 935 26.58 -31.01 10.99
N LYS A 936 26.11 -30.11 10.13
CA LYS A 936 24.92 -29.27 10.28
C LYS A 936 23.85 -29.72 9.29
N TRP A 937 22.62 -29.90 9.74
CA TRP A 937 21.47 -30.15 8.90
C TRP A 937 20.88 -28.82 8.41
N GLU A 938 20.80 -28.65 7.10
CA GLU A 938 20.27 -27.47 6.43
C GLU A 938 19.12 -27.86 5.52
N SER A 939 17.89 -27.80 6.05
CA SER A 939 16.58 -28.02 5.39
C SER A 939 16.35 -29.38 4.71
N SER A 940 17.34 -29.94 4.01
CA SER A 940 17.29 -31.22 3.28
C SER A 940 18.64 -31.92 3.16
N SER A 941 19.75 -31.31 3.61
CA SER A 941 21.10 -31.91 3.47
C SER A 941 21.97 -31.69 4.70
N TRP A 942 22.98 -32.56 4.88
CA TRP A 942 24.00 -32.44 5.92
C TRP A 942 25.25 -31.81 5.34
N ASN A 943 25.73 -30.72 5.94
CA ASN A 943 26.98 -30.02 5.58
C ASN A 943 28.02 -30.17 6.69
N GLN A 944 29.23 -30.60 6.34
CA GLN A 944 30.30 -30.82 7.32
C GLN A 944 30.88 -29.49 7.81
N LEU A 945 30.93 -29.28 9.13
CA LEU A 945 31.54 -28.11 9.75
C LEU A 945 33.01 -28.34 10.11
N THR A 946 33.37 -29.54 10.53
CA THR A 946 34.74 -29.93 10.82
C THR A 946 34.90 -31.44 10.71
N ALA A 947 36.09 -31.90 10.31
CA ALA A 947 36.46 -33.32 10.32
C ALA A 947 36.92 -33.81 11.71
N SER A 948 36.98 -32.93 12.72
CA SER A 948 37.37 -33.32 14.08
C SER A 948 36.20 -33.94 14.83
N ASN A 949 36.44 -35.07 15.52
CA ASN A 949 35.47 -35.72 16.40
C ASN A 949 35.41 -34.98 17.77
N PRO A 950 34.28 -34.33 18.13
CA PRO A 950 34.10 -33.74 19.46
C PRO A 950 33.80 -34.79 20.53
N VAL A 951 34.27 -34.56 21.75
CA VAL A 951 33.90 -35.34 22.94
C VAL A 951 32.49 -34.98 23.43
N ASN A 952 32.13 -33.71 23.37
CA ASN A 952 30.81 -33.19 23.73
C ASN A 952 30.43 -32.08 22.76
N MET A 953 29.13 -31.93 22.53
CA MET A 953 28.53 -30.84 21.77
C MET A 953 27.43 -30.16 22.56
N LEU A 954 27.27 -28.87 22.34
CA LEU A 954 26.21 -28.06 22.94
C LEU A 954 25.82 -26.94 21.98
N ALA A 955 24.53 -26.75 21.74
CA ALA A 955 24.04 -25.62 20.96
C ALA A 955 23.25 -24.66 21.87
N SER A 956 23.48 -23.36 21.74
CA SER A 956 22.80 -22.30 22.52
C SER A 956 22.65 -21.04 21.68
N GLY A 957 21.41 -20.58 21.45
CA GLY A 957 21.15 -19.48 20.54
C GLY A 957 21.64 -19.80 19.13
N THR A 958 22.41 -18.92 18.50
CA THR A 958 23.00 -19.17 17.17
C THR A 958 24.37 -19.85 17.23
N THR A 959 24.84 -20.20 18.43
CA THR A 959 26.21 -20.65 18.66
C THR A 959 26.26 -22.16 18.91
N LEU A 960 27.22 -22.83 18.28
CA LEU A 960 27.55 -24.24 18.55
C LEU A 960 28.89 -24.33 19.28
N TYR A 961 28.92 -25.02 20.41
CA TYR A 961 30.14 -25.36 21.15
C TYR A 961 30.50 -26.82 20.95
N GLY A 962 31.80 -27.08 20.80
CA GLY A 962 32.37 -28.41 20.73
C GLY A 962 33.58 -28.53 21.65
N THR A 963 33.70 -29.65 22.36
CA THR A 963 34.89 -29.94 23.18
C THR A 963 35.74 -30.98 22.48
N PHE A 964 37.02 -30.72 22.23
CA PHE A 964 37.89 -31.59 21.43
C PHE A 964 39.00 -32.21 22.29
N GLY A 965 38.62 -32.78 23.43
CA GLY A 965 39.52 -33.42 24.38
C GLY A 965 40.62 -32.46 24.86
N SER A 966 41.90 -32.84 24.68
CA SER A 966 43.04 -31.99 25.05
C SER A 966 43.13 -30.67 24.31
N ASN A 967 42.33 -30.47 23.25
CA ASN A 967 42.23 -29.19 22.55
C ASN A 967 41.15 -28.27 23.15
N GLY A 968 40.50 -28.69 24.25
CA GLY A 968 39.59 -27.87 25.04
C GLY A 968 38.29 -27.48 24.33
N ILE A 969 37.74 -26.33 24.69
CA ILE A 969 36.42 -25.85 24.26
C ILE A 969 36.57 -24.90 23.07
N TRP A 970 35.78 -25.15 22.03
CA TRP A 970 35.70 -24.32 20.83
C TRP A 970 34.27 -23.86 20.57
N GLU A 971 34.14 -22.69 19.97
CA GLU A 971 32.90 -22.04 19.61
C GLU A 971 32.83 -21.85 18.09
N TRP A 972 31.72 -22.25 17.47
CA TRP A 972 31.37 -21.99 16.09
C TRP A 972 30.34 -20.86 16.03
N ASN A 973 30.73 -19.74 15.41
CA ASN A 973 29.91 -18.53 15.31
C ASN A 973 29.03 -18.47 14.05
N GLY A 974 28.89 -19.59 13.33
CA GLY A 974 28.20 -19.65 12.03
C GLY A 974 29.15 -19.65 10.83
N SER A 975 30.39 -19.18 10.98
CA SER A 975 31.37 -19.07 9.88
C SER A 975 32.75 -19.65 10.19
N ALA A 976 33.18 -19.59 11.46
CA ALA A 976 34.50 -20.07 11.88
C ALA A 976 34.46 -20.65 13.29
N TRP A 977 35.37 -21.61 13.53
CA TRP A 977 35.65 -22.14 14.87
C TRP A 977 36.70 -21.28 15.56
N SER A 978 36.47 -20.93 16.82
CA SER A 978 37.43 -20.22 17.67
C SER A 978 37.60 -20.95 19.01
N GLN A 979 38.83 -21.03 19.52
CA GLN A 979 39.11 -21.71 20.78
C GLN A 979 38.82 -20.78 21.96
N LEU A 980 37.95 -21.21 22.88
CA LEU A 980 37.66 -20.46 24.12
C LEU A 980 38.65 -20.78 25.23
N THR A 981 39.07 -22.04 25.35
CA THR A 981 40.07 -22.48 26.33
C THR A 981 40.73 -23.77 25.89
N PRO A 982 42.03 -23.98 26.16
CA PRO A 982 42.69 -25.27 25.95
C PRO A 982 42.36 -26.31 27.05
N SER A 983 41.68 -25.91 28.14
CA SER A 983 41.30 -26.83 29.21
C SER A 983 40.18 -27.77 28.77
N ASN A 984 40.30 -29.06 29.12
CA ASN A 984 39.31 -30.08 28.79
C ASN A 984 38.23 -30.15 29.88
N PRO A 985 36.96 -29.80 29.58
CA PRO A 985 35.87 -29.99 30.53
C PRO A 985 35.38 -31.44 30.57
N GLU A 986 34.81 -31.85 31.70
CA GLU A 986 34.02 -33.08 31.85
C GLU A 986 32.60 -32.89 31.27
N ALA A 987 32.02 -31.69 31.45
CA ALA A 987 30.72 -31.31 30.89
C ALA A 987 30.64 -29.81 30.56
N ILE A 988 29.79 -29.45 29.59
CA ILE A 988 29.46 -28.07 29.27
C ILE A 988 27.94 -27.87 29.16
N VAL A 989 27.45 -26.73 29.65
CA VAL A 989 26.04 -26.29 29.52
C VAL A 989 25.98 -24.79 29.31
N ALA A 990 24.92 -24.26 28.70
CA ALA A 990 24.80 -22.84 28.40
C ALA A 990 23.41 -22.31 28.74
N SER A 991 23.37 -21.11 29.32
CA SER A 991 22.16 -20.34 29.57
C SER A 991 22.25 -19.04 28.77
N GLY A 992 21.55 -18.98 27.64
CA GLY A 992 21.69 -17.91 26.65
C GLY A 992 23.13 -17.80 26.12
N SER A 993 23.74 -16.61 26.25
CA SER A 993 25.13 -16.34 25.86
C SER A 993 26.18 -16.72 26.91
N THR A 994 25.76 -17.23 28.06
CA THR A 994 26.68 -17.63 29.14
C THR A 994 26.95 -19.12 29.07
N LEU A 995 28.22 -19.51 28.95
CA LEU A 995 28.67 -20.90 28.94
C LEU A 995 29.20 -21.30 30.32
N TYR A 996 28.88 -22.50 30.77
CA TYR A 996 29.42 -23.11 31.98
C TYR A 996 30.21 -24.36 31.62
N GLY A 997 31.38 -24.52 32.23
CA GLY A 997 32.22 -25.68 32.07
C GLY A 997 32.53 -26.30 33.42
N ASP A 998 32.32 -27.61 33.53
CA ASP A 998 32.84 -28.41 34.62
C ASP A 998 34.22 -28.94 34.23
N PHE A 999 35.23 -28.61 35.03
CA PHE A 999 36.61 -29.04 34.82
C PHE A 999 37.05 -30.08 35.85
N GLY A 1000 36.11 -30.93 36.29
CA GLY A 1000 36.33 -32.02 37.22
C GLY A 1000 36.77 -31.50 38.59
N SER A 1001 37.95 -31.92 39.05
CA SER A 1001 38.54 -31.38 40.29
C SER A 1001 38.80 -29.86 40.25
N GLY A 1002 38.79 -29.24 39.07
CA GLY A 1002 38.84 -27.79 38.90
C GLY A 1002 37.51 -27.07 39.19
N GLY A 1003 36.42 -27.81 39.40
CA GLY A 1003 35.10 -27.29 39.70
C GLY A 1003 34.39 -26.64 38.51
N ILE A 1004 33.37 -25.84 38.81
CA ILE A 1004 32.49 -25.20 37.81
C ILE A 1004 32.97 -23.79 37.52
N TRP A 1005 33.11 -23.47 36.23
CA TRP A 1005 33.50 -22.16 35.72
C TRP A 1005 32.45 -21.60 34.78
N GLN A 1006 32.35 -20.27 34.75
CA GLN A 1006 31.43 -19.49 33.92
C GLN A 1006 32.23 -18.62 32.93
N TRP A 1007 31.82 -18.65 31.67
CA TRP A 1007 32.29 -17.79 30.58
C TRP A 1007 31.19 -16.82 30.17
N THR A 1008 31.50 -15.52 30.20
CA THR A 1008 30.58 -14.43 29.86
C THR A 1008 30.95 -13.72 28.55
N GLY A 1009 31.64 -14.42 27.63
CA GLY A 1009 32.08 -13.85 26.34
C GLY A 1009 33.48 -13.23 26.35
N SER A 1010 34.06 -12.95 27.51
CA SER A 1010 35.38 -12.30 27.62
C SER A 1010 36.37 -12.98 28.55
N SER A 1011 35.90 -13.60 29.64
CA SER A 1011 36.77 -14.28 30.60
C SER A 1011 36.04 -15.43 31.30
N TRP A 1012 36.82 -16.42 31.74
CA TRP A 1012 36.36 -17.52 32.59
C TRP A 1012 36.49 -17.12 34.06
N SER A 1013 35.47 -17.38 34.86
CA SER A 1013 35.47 -17.17 36.31
C SER A 1013 34.96 -18.41 37.04
N GLN A 1014 35.62 -18.81 38.13
CA GLN A 1014 35.21 -19.97 38.90
C GLN A 1014 34.00 -19.62 39.78
N ILE A 1015 32.93 -20.42 39.69
CA ILE A 1015 31.71 -20.22 40.48
C ILE A 1015 31.49 -21.33 41.51
N SER A 1016 32.20 -22.45 41.41
CA SER A 1016 32.25 -23.50 42.44
C SER A 1016 33.57 -24.26 42.37
N ALA A 1017 34.13 -24.65 43.52
CA ALA A 1017 35.29 -25.53 43.60
C ALA A 1017 34.92 -27.03 43.61
N ASN A 1018 33.63 -27.35 43.75
CA ASN A 1018 33.16 -28.73 43.81
C ASN A 1018 32.93 -29.28 42.40
N ASN A 1019 33.27 -30.56 42.19
CA ASN A 1019 32.97 -31.29 40.96
C ASN A 1019 31.50 -31.75 40.96
N PRO A 1020 30.64 -31.25 40.06
CA PRO A 1020 29.29 -31.77 39.89
C PRO A 1020 29.30 -33.16 39.24
N VAL A 1021 28.24 -33.93 39.46
CA VAL A 1021 27.96 -35.16 38.71
C VAL A 1021 27.25 -34.84 37.39
N ASN A 1022 26.39 -33.83 37.41
CA ASN A 1022 25.65 -33.36 36.25
C ASN A 1022 25.29 -31.88 36.43
N MET A 1023 25.23 -31.14 35.33
CA MET A 1023 24.80 -29.76 35.25
C MET A 1023 23.74 -29.60 34.17
N VAL A 1024 22.75 -28.74 34.39
CA VAL A 1024 21.77 -28.32 33.39
C VAL A 1024 21.43 -26.86 33.52
N THR A 1025 20.98 -26.25 32.43
CA THR A 1025 20.55 -24.85 32.39
C THR A 1025 19.11 -24.75 31.92
N GLY A 1026 18.38 -23.79 32.49
CA GLY A 1026 17.14 -23.33 31.90
C GLY A 1026 17.46 -22.31 30.81
N ASN A 1027 17.19 -22.65 29.55
CA ASN A 1027 17.18 -21.72 28.43
C ASN A 1027 15.78 -21.16 28.21
#